data_AF-A0A7Y2MT38-F1
#
_entry.id   AF-A0A7Y2MT38-F1
#
_cell.length_a   1.000
_cell.length_b   1.000
_cell.length_c   1.000
_cell.angle_alpha   90.00
_cell.angle_beta   90.00
_cell.angle_gamma   90.00
#
_symmetry.space_group_name_H-M   'P 1'
#
loop_
_entity.id
_entity.type
_entity.pdbx_description
1 polymer ?
#
loop_
_entity_poly.entity_id
_entity_poly.type
_entity_poly.pdbx_seq_one_letter_code
_entity_poly.pdbx_strand_id
1 'polypeptide(L)'
;PWVAGYDLLNETNWDLPGNRMLADLYKELTDTIRSIDQNHILFIEGNWFANDFTGLTPPWDDNMVYAPHKYWSINDQASIQWVLDLRERYDIPLYLGESGENSNVWFRDAIRLLEENNIGWAWWPMKKVESISGPLSIVKSEEYETLLNYWKGQGVKPTREFATSALMQFAEDTRIENCVFQKDVIDAMFRQVYSDEAIPFNTQIIPGIVYATDFDMGVIGSAYSDNEVANYHVSTGTYTAWNNGWIYRNDGVDIEVCSDDVNSNGYNVGWIDQDEWMQYDVEVELDGVYDVKVRLAAGVSGGRFHFKSGSSDLIDPVTVNSSGGWQNWTTVTVPNVVLHSTDKKIIFYADQEGFNVSSFDFVYQGSSTTVSTTFISAITLDENTIQLNFNKAIDGPLPQNLNGFKLTVNGKEIEGISTTQDEINGRILYINVTDPLLFDDVLKVSYQGDNIKSTDGTVLLSFLNELVKNTLTTHYSIPGKIEAEDYFLQSGIQLENTTDAGGGKNIGYLDVNDYLEYKVNIKQAGSYTISFRTASQSARGGLKLSLIDRDGEKSSIGSFRFDATGGWQNWTTHTFEADLPEGRYTLLMEITHTPFNLNWMDFLLNDEPETSDSTYLKVFPVPSNGIVNIEGQFRIPHNLTAKVYNNIGNLVLSERYGIQSTVREVININHFPSGLYYLRLELEDGTTYLYRLIKVDQ
;
A
#
# COMPACT_ATOMS: atom_id res chain seq x y z
N PRO A 1 26.06 25.50 -27.15
CA PRO A 1 26.39 26.40 -26.02
C PRO A 1 26.59 25.58 -24.75
N TRP A 2 27.52 25.97 -23.86
CA TRP A 2 27.74 25.30 -22.56
C TRP A 2 26.82 25.82 -21.46
N VAL A 3 26.18 26.97 -21.69
CA VAL A 3 25.18 27.60 -20.83
C VAL A 3 23.84 27.53 -21.56
N ALA A 4 22.78 27.07 -20.91
CA ALA A 4 21.44 27.00 -21.49
C ALA A 4 20.68 28.33 -21.35
N GLY A 5 20.86 29.01 -20.21
CA GLY A 5 20.16 30.24 -19.87
C GLY A 5 20.65 30.83 -18.55
N TYR A 6 19.95 31.87 -18.09
CA TYR A 6 20.19 32.55 -16.84
C TYR A 6 18.98 32.42 -15.93
N ASP A 7 19.17 31.79 -14.78
CA ASP A 7 18.24 31.94 -13.66
C ASP A 7 18.46 33.29 -13.00
N LEU A 8 17.42 34.13 -12.97
CA LEU A 8 17.56 35.50 -12.53
C LEU A 8 17.64 35.64 -11.01
N LEU A 9 16.87 34.86 -10.25
CA LEU A 9 16.82 34.94 -8.80
C LEU A 9 16.09 33.73 -8.19
N ASN A 10 16.87 32.85 -7.54
CA ASN A 10 16.39 31.65 -6.84
C ASN A 10 15.60 31.98 -5.58
N GLU A 11 14.46 31.32 -5.38
CA GLU A 11 13.61 31.27 -4.20
C GLU A 11 13.37 32.62 -3.53
N THR A 12 12.82 33.57 -4.27
CA THR A 12 12.31 34.79 -3.62
C THR A 12 11.26 34.40 -2.59
N ASN A 13 11.43 34.82 -1.34
CA ASN A 13 10.51 34.54 -0.24
C ASN A 13 10.37 35.78 0.64
N TRP A 14 9.57 36.74 0.16
CA TRP A 14 9.42 38.04 0.82
C TRP A 14 8.03 38.63 0.61
N ASP A 15 7.55 39.44 1.56
CA ASP A 15 6.28 40.16 1.42
C ASP A 15 6.42 41.30 0.39
N LEU A 16 6.05 41.00 -0.86
CA LEU A 16 6.09 41.91 -2.01
C LEU A 16 4.66 42.03 -2.56
N PRO A 17 3.89 43.07 -2.18
CA PRO A 17 2.49 43.21 -2.59
C PRO A 17 2.28 43.13 -4.11
N GLY A 18 1.64 42.06 -4.57
CA GLY A 18 1.40 41.76 -5.99
C GLY A 18 2.69 41.58 -6.81
N ASN A 19 3.81 41.24 -6.16
CA ASN A 19 5.15 41.02 -6.71
C ASN A 19 5.63 42.12 -7.67
N ARG A 20 5.15 43.37 -7.53
CA ARG A 20 5.49 44.47 -8.45
C ARG A 20 6.98 44.79 -8.46
N MET A 21 7.59 44.85 -7.28
CA MET A 21 9.03 45.09 -7.15
C MET A 21 9.87 43.97 -7.77
N LEU A 22 9.41 42.72 -7.67
CA LEU A 22 10.07 41.58 -8.27
C LEU A 22 9.96 41.63 -9.80
N ALA A 23 8.78 41.96 -10.34
CA ALA A 23 8.57 42.15 -11.77
C ALA A 23 9.43 43.28 -12.35
N ASP A 24 9.53 44.42 -11.63
CA ASP A 24 10.37 45.55 -12.05
C ASP A 24 11.86 45.16 -12.08
N LEU A 25 12.34 44.43 -11.05
CA LEU A 25 13.70 43.91 -11.01
C LEU A 25 13.97 42.94 -12.17
N TYR A 26 13.08 41.97 -12.42
CA TYR A 26 13.28 41.02 -13.50
C TYR A 26 13.30 41.67 -14.88
N LYS A 27 12.50 42.72 -15.11
CA LYS A 27 12.54 43.49 -16.36
C LYS A 27 13.85 44.28 -16.51
N GLU A 28 14.34 44.90 -15.43
CA GLU A 28 15.64 45.58 -15.44
C GLU A 28 16.79 44.61 -15.75
N LEU A 29 16.78 43.43 -15.13
CA LEU A 29 17.75 42.37 -15.41
C LEU A 29 17.63 41.86 -16.85
N THR A 30 16.41 41.68 -17.35
CA THR A 30 16.14 41.28 -18.73
C THR A 30 16.71 42.29 -19.72
N ASP A 31 16.40 43.58 -19.58
CA ASP A 31 16.91 44.65 -20.44
C ASP A 31 18.45 44.69 -20.42
N THR A 32 19.04 44.51 -19.24
CA THR A 32 20.49 44.48 -19.06
C THR A 32 21.13 43.29 -19.77
N ILE A 33 20.58 42.09 -19.58
CA ILE A 33 21.07 40.87 -20.24
C ILE A 33 20.91 41.00 -21.75
N ARG A 34 19.72 41.39 -22.22
CA ARG A 34 19.44 41.53 -23.65
C ARG A 34 20.32 42.58 -24.31
N SER A 35 20.79 43.61 -23.60
CA SER A 35 21.78 44.55 -24.17
C SER A 35 23.10 43.88 -24.63
N ILE A 36 23.40 42.67 -24.14
CA ILE A 36 24.61 41.90 -24.45
C ILE A 36 24.29 40.55 -25.12
N ASP A 37 23.25 39.86 -24.65
CA ASP A 37 22.90 38.49 -25.02
C ASP A 37 21.42 38.33 -25.38
N GLN A 38 21.18 38.10 -26.67
CA GLN A 38 19.85 37.99 -27.26
C GLN A 38 19.37 36.54 -27.41
N ASN A 39 20.20 35.53 -27.07
CA ASN A 39 19.95 34.14 -27.48
C ASN A 39 19.66 33.18 -26.32
N HIS A 40 20.20 33.44 -25.12
CA HIS A 40 20.02 32.53 -23.98
C HIS A 40 18.67 32.72 -23.29
N ILE A 41 18.12 31.60 -22.78
CA ILE A 41 16.83 31.54 -22.09
C ILE A 41 16.92 32.31 -20.77
N LEU A 42 15.84 32.99 -20.37
CA LEU A 42 15.70 33.55 -19.02
C LEU A 42 14.75 32.66 -18.21
N PHE A 43 15.24 32.11 -17.10
CA PHE A 43 14.43 31.36 -16.15
C PHE A 43 13.91 32.32 -15.09
N ILE A 44 12.58 32.37 -14.96
CA ILE A 44 11.88 33.26 -14.04
C ILE A 44 11.24 32.42 -12.97
N GLU A 45 11.72 32.56 -11.74
CA GLU A 45 11.10 31.98 -10.57
C GLU A 45 10.01 32.88 -9.96
N GLY A 46 9.11 32.27 -9.21
CA GLY A 46 8.08 32.96 -8.44
C GLY A 46 8.56 33.46 -7.07
N ASN A 47 7.72 34.24 -6.41
CA ASN A 47 7.87 34.51 -4.98
C ASN A 47 7.39 33.29 -4.15
N TRP A 48 7.55 33.37 -2.83
CA TRP A 48 7.22 32.32 -1.86
C TRP A 48 7.85 30.97 -2.23
N PHE A 49 9.19 30.96 -2.40
CA PHE A 49 9.98 29.79 -2.82
C PHE A 49 9.55 29.27 -4.19
N ALA A 50 9.49 30.17 -5.18
CA ALA A 50 9.09 29.85 -6.55
C ALA A 50 7.68 29.25 -6.73
N ASN A 51 6.75 29.50 -5.80
CA ASN A 51 5.38 28.97 -5.85
C ASN A 51 4.30 30.02 -6.10
N ASP A 52 4.65 31.31 -6.18
CA ASP A 52 3.72 32.40 -6.50
C ASP A 52 4.18 33.26 -7.67
N PHE A 53 3.46 33.17 -8.78
CA PHE A 53 3.70 33.93 -10.02
C PHE A 53 2.74 35.11 -10.19
N THR A 54 1.98 35.47 -9.15
CA THR A 54 1.07 36.62 -9.18
C THR A 54 1.85 37.88 -9.55
N GLY A 55 1.40 38.64 -10.55
CA GLY A 55 2.07 39.88 -10.98
C GLY A 55 3.32 39.69 -11.85
N LEU A 56 3.77 38.44 -12.08
CA LEU A 56 4.83 38.10 -13.03
C LEU A 56 4.28 37.70 -14.41
N THR A 57 3.05 38.12 -14.72
CA THR A 57 2.35 37.88 -15.98
C THR A 57 1.68 39.16 -16.47
N PRO A 58 1.42 39.31 -17.79
CA PRO A 58 1.88 38.45 -18.89
C PRO A 58 3.42 38.45 -19.03
N PRO A 59 4.01 37.47 -19.75
CA PRO A 59 5.44 37.43 -20.05
C PRO A 59 5.92 38.72 -20.76
N TRP A 60 7.19 39.09 -20.58
CA TRP A 60 7.78 40.31 -21.16
C TRP A 60 8.98 40.07 -22.09
N ASP A 61 9.42 38.82 -22.25
CA ASP A 61 10.50 38.41 -23.15
C ASP A 61 10.05 37.15 -23.92
N ASP A 62 10.39 37.10 -25.21
CA ASP A 62 9.99 36.00 -26.11
C ASP A 62 10.84 34.73 -25.92
N ASN A 63 11.89 34.77 -25.11
CA ASN A 63 12.80 33.65 -24.84
C ASN A 63 12.97 33.45 -23.32
N MET A 64 11.83 33.18 -22.68
CA MET A 64 11.63 33.06 -21.24
C MET A 64 10.96 31.73 -20.88
N VAL A 65 11.22 31.23 -19.67
CA VAL A 65 10.63 30.03 -19.08
C VAL A 65 10.22 30.34 -17.64
N TYR A 66 9.06 29.83 -17.20
CA TYR A 66 8.69 29.88 -15.78
C TYR A 66 9.29 28.68 -15.03
N ALA A 67 9.94 28.97 -13.91
CA ALA A 67 10.68 28.00 -13.12
C ALA A 67 10.09 27.84 -11.71
N PRO A 68 9.04 27.01 -11.54
CA PRO A 68 8.50 26.69 -10.22
C PRO A 68 9.40 25.70 -9.47
N HIS A 69 9.26 25.63 -8.14
CA HIS A 69 9.87 24.60 -7.29
C HIS A 69 8.81 23.65 -6.74
N LYS A 70 9.20 22.41 -6.43
CA LYS A 70 8.29 21.42 -5.81
C LYS A 70 9.02 20.63 -4.75
N TYR A 71 8.44 20.60 -3.55
CA TYR A 71 8.97 19.87 -2.40
C TYR A 71 7.83 19.23 -1.59
N TRP A 72 8.09 18.03 -1.06
CA TRP A 72 7.33 17.31 -0.01
C TRP A 72 5.79 17.34 -0.12
N SER A 73 5.26 17.43 -1.33
CA SER A 73 3.83 17.47 -1.65
C SER A 73 3.47 16.26 -2.50
N ILE A 74 2.19 15.91 -2.54
CA ILE A 74 1.67 14.80 -3.36
C ILE A 74 2.06 15.04 -4.83
N ASN A 75 2.41 13.96 -5.54
CA ASN A 75 2.78 13.95 -6.94
C ASN A 75 1.60 13.50 -7.81
N ASP A 76 0.63 14.40 -8.02
CA ASP A 76 -0.50 14.17 -8.91
C ASP A 76 -0.74 15.37 -9.84
N GLN A 77 -1.61 15.18 -10.84
CA GLN A 77 -1.97 16.22 -11.81
C GLN A 77 -2.53 17.47 -11.13
N ALA A 78 -3.35 17.30 -10.09
CA ALA A 78 -3.98 18.41 -9.37
C ALA A 78 -2.92 19.31 -8.68
N SER A 79 -1.87 18.71 -8.14
CA SER A 79 -0.80 19.41 -7.41
C SER A 79 0.01 20.38 -8.28
N ILE A 80 0.01 20.18 -9.61
CA ILE A 80 0.72 21.04 -10.57
C ILE A 80 -0.22 21.79 -11.52
N GLN A 81 -1.53 21.64 -11.39
CA GLN A 81 -2.47 22.22 -12.36
C GLN A 81 -2.33 23.74 -12.49
N TRP A 82 -1.99 24.43 -11.40
CA TRP A 82 -1.80 25.88 -11.42
C TRP A 82 -0.64 26.34 -12.31
N VAL A 83 0.46 25.58 -12.41
CA VAL A 83 1.57 25.89 -13.35
C VAL A 83 1.22 25.52 -14.77
N LEU A 84 0.46 24.44 -14.96
CA LEU A 84 -0.01 24.04 -16.28
C LEU A 84 -0.96 25.10 -16.85
N ASP A 85 -1.89 25.61 -16.04
CA ASP A 85 -2.78 26.71 -16.41
C ASP A 85 -1.99 27.98 -16.77
N LEU A 86 -0.87 28.23 -16.08
CA LEU A 86 0.04 29.33 -16.40
C LEU A 86 0.67 29.16 -17.79
N ARG A 87 1.20 27.96 -18.09
CA ARG A 87 1.74 27.61 -19.41
C ARG A 87 0.70 27.77 -20.50
N GLU A 88 -0.47 27.13 -20.37
CA GLU A 88 -1.51 27.13 -21.42
C GLU A 88 -2.08 28.53 -21.67
N ARG A 89 -2.17 29.36 -20.62
CA ARG A 89 -2.70 30.73 -20.76
C ARG A 89 -1.76 31.65 -21.53
N TYR A 90 -0.45 31.48 -21.38
CA TYR A 90 0.54 32.42 -21.91
C TYR A 90 1.47 31.84 -22.98
N ASP A 91 1.34 30.54 -23.29
CA ASP A 91 2.19 29.82 -24.26
C ASP A 91 3.69 29.92 -23.92
N ILE A 92 4.02 29.76 -22.62
CA ILE A 92 5.38 29.83 -22.08
C ILE A 92 5.79 28.47 -21.50
N PRO A 93 6.96 27.90 -21.88
CA PRO A 93 7.41 26.63 -21.34
C PRO A 93 7.63 26.65 -19.82
N LEU A 94 7.62 25.46 -19.22
CA LEU A 94 7.94 25.25 -17.81
C LEU A 94 9.25 24.49 -17.67
N TYR A 95 10.01 24.82 -16.63
CA TYR A 95 11.19 24.07 -16.20
C TYR A 95 11.23 24.03 -14.68
N LEU A 96 11.10 22.87 -14.05
CA LEU A 96 11.19 22.78 -12.59
C LEU A 96 12.62 23.10 -12.17
N GLY A 97 12.82 24.29 -11.58
CA GLY A 97 14.15 24.84 -11.28
C GLY A 97 14.86 24.11 -10.14
N GLU A 98 14.09 23.62 -9.18
CA GLU A 98 14.60 22.94 -7.99
C GLU A 98 13.54 22.01 -7.40
N SER A 99 13.99 20.84 -6.94
CA SER A 99 13.20 19.81 -6.27
C SER A 99 14.15 18.81 -5.62
N GLY A 100 13.70 18.09 -4.59
CA GLY A 100 14.64 17.31 -3.79
C GLY A 100 14.20 16.82 -2.42
N GLU A 101 15.20 16.33 -1.68
CA GLU A 101 15.14 15.98 -0.24
C GLU A 101 13.96 15.06 0.14
N ASN A 102 13.83 13.96 -0.57
CA ASN A 102 12.77 12.98 -0.36
C ASN A 102 13.26 11.58 -0.75
N SER A 103 12.37 10.59 -0.58
CA SER A 103 12.65 9.20 -0.90
C SER A 103 12.79 8.93 -2.39
N ASN A 104 13.33 7.77 -2.72
CA ASN A 104 13.37 7.27 -4.10
C ASN A 104 11.96 7.16 -4.72
N VAL A 105 10.94 6.79 -3.93
CA VAL A 105 9.54 6.72 -4.39
C VAL A 105 9.06 8.11 -4.80
N TRP A 106 9.26 9.11 -3.95
CA TRP A 106 8.85 10.48 -4.27
C TRP A 106 9.63 11.04 -5.48
N PHE A 107 10.95 10.78 -5.56
CA PHE A 107 11.77 11.21 -6.69
C PHE A 107 11.26 10.65 -8.01
N ARG A 108 11.03 9.33 -8.07
CA ARG A 108 10.46 8.67 -9.25
C ARG A 108 9.12 9.29 -9.65
N ASP A 109 8.20 9.44 -8.70
CA ASP A 109 6.84 9.91 -8.99
C ASP A 109 6.79 11.37 -9.42
N ALA A 110 7.60 12.22 -8.80
CA ALA A 110 7.73 13.62 -9.21
C ALA A 110 8.31 13.73 -10.62
N ILE A 111 9.40 12.99 -10.92
CA ILE A 111 10.02 13.02 -12.25
C ILE A 111 9.06 12.47 -13.32
N ARG A 112 8.38 11.34 -13.05
CA ARG A 112 7.38 10.77 -13.95
C ARG A 112 6.26 11.76 -14.26
N LEU A 113 5.71 12.43 -13.24
CA LEU A 113 4.67 13.46 -13.40
C LEU A 113 5.14 14.63 -14.28
N LEU A 114 6.37 15.10 -14.08
CA LEU A 114 6.95 16.21 -14.84
C LEU A 114 7.15 15.83 -16.30
N GLU A 115 7.71 14.65 -16.57
CA GLU A 115 8.01 14.19 -17.91
C GLU A 115 6.76 13.85 -18.72
N GLU A 116 5.74 13.25 -18.10
CA GLU A 116 4.41 13.06 -18.71
C GLU A 116 3.78 14.39 -19.14
N ASN A 117 4.06 15.46 -18.41
CA ASN A 117 3.62 16.82 -18.72
C ASN A 117 4.61 17.63 -19.58
N ASN A 118 5.69 17.01 -20.09
CA ASN A 118 6.76 17.65 -20.86
C ASN A 118 7.44 18.83 -20.14
N ILE A 119 7.71 18.69 -18.85
CA ILE A 119 8.40 19.67 -18.02
C ILE A 119 9.83 19.18 -17.76
N GLY A 120 10.83 19.95 -18.18
CA GLY A 120 12.23 19.68 -17.81
C GLY A 120 12.49 19.98 -16.33
N TRP A 121 13.52 19.39 -15.73
CA TRP A 121 13.76 19.50 -14.30
C TRP A 121 15.25 19.63 -13.94
N ALA A 122 15.51 20.22 -12.77
CA ALA A 122 16.79 20.23 -12.07
C ALA A 122 16.58 19.74 -10.62
N TRP A 123 17.52 18.94 -10.12
CA TRP A 123 17.38 18.22 -8.86
C TRP A 123 18.45 18.60 -7.85
N TRP A 124 18.03 18.77 -6.59
CA TRP A 124 18.85 19.12 -5.46
C TRP A 124 18.63 18.10 -4.30
N PRO A 125 19.62 17.82 -3.44
CA PRO A 125 21.04 18.12 -3.57
C PRO A 125 21.80 17.04 -4.36
N MET A 126 22.82 17.45 -5.11
CA MET A 126 23.78 16.50 -5.71
C MET A 126 24.68 15.84 -4.65
N LYS A 127 25.08 16.59 -3.62
CA LYS A 127 25.97 16.18 -2.52
C LYS A 127 25.50 16.77 -1.19
N LYS A 128 25.42 15.98 -0.13
CA LYS A 128 25.09 16.46 1.21
C LYS A 128 25.79 15.64 2.30
N VAL A 129 26.08 16.26 3.44
CA VAL A 129 26.75 15.60 4.59
C VAL A 129 25.78 14.63 5.25
N GLU A 130 26.20 13.37 5.41
CA GLU A 130 25.43 12.31 6.08
C GLU A 130 23.96 12.24 5.65
N SER A 131 23.70 12.37 4.35
CA SER A 131 22.36 12.34 3.79
C SER A 131 22.19 11.11 2.91
N ILE A 132 21.01 10.48 3.01
CA ILE A 132 20.58 9.44 2.08
C ILE A 132 19.87 10.01 0.84
N SER A 133 19.28 11.20 0.95
CA SER A 133 18.41 11.82 -0.06
C SER A 133 19.14 12.55 -1.19
N GLY A 134 20.26 12.02 -1.67
CA GLY A 134 21.03 12.60 -2.79
C GLY A 134 22.02 11.61 -3.40
N PRO A 135 22.45 11.80 -4.66
CA PRO A 135 23.34 10.83 -5.33
C PRO A 135 24.68 10.59 -4.63
N LEU A 136 25.16 11.56 -3.85
CA LEU A 136 26.44 11.51 -3.17
C LEU A 136 26.31 11.98 -1.72
N SER A 137 26.87 11.20 -0.79
CA SER A 137 26.90 11.53 0.63
C SER A 137 28.32 11.82 1.09
N ILE A 138 28.52 12.94 1.78
CA ILE A 138 29.83 13.32 2.34
C ILE A 138 29.94 12.70 3.73
N VAL A 139 31.00 11.90 3.93
CA VAL A 139 31.32 11.35 5.25
C VAL A 139 31.77 12.48 6.17
N LYS A 140 31.12 12.62 7.32
CA LYS A 140 31.44 13.67 8.28
C LYS A 140 32.67 13.30 9.11
N SER A 141 33.67 14.17 9.13
CA SER A 141 34.86 14.01 9.98
C SER A 141 34.59 14.43 11.43
N GLU A 142 35.34 13.85 12.38
CA GLU A 142 35.29 14.23 13.81
C GLU A 142 35.68 15.70 14.02
N GLU A 143 36.59 16.22 13.20
CA GLU A 143 37.01 17.61 13.24
C GLU A 143 35.88 18.56 12.80
N TYR A 144 35.13 18.20 11.76
CA TYR A 144 33.97 18.98 11.34
C TYR A 144 32.85 18.92 12.39
N GLU A 145 32.59 17.75 12.97
CA GLU A 145 31.64 17.59 14.09
C GLU A 145 32.04 18.45 15.29
N THR A 146 33.34 18.59 15.59
CA THR A 146 33.84 19.51 16.62
C THR A 146 33.47 20.97 16.32
N LEU A 147 33.52 21.40 15.04
CA LEU A 147 33.07 22.73 14.65
C LEU A 147 31.56 22.90 14.81
N LEU A 148 30.77 21.91 14.38
CA LEU A 148 29.32 21.91 14.52
C LEU A 148 28.90 22.01 16.00
N ASN A 149 29.55 21.24 16.87
CA ASN A 149 29.31 21.28 18.31
C ASN A 149 29.62 22.66 18.89
N TYR A 150 30.71 23.31 18.49
CA TYR A 150 30.97 24.69 18.91
C TYR A 150 29.90 25.67 18.40
N TRP A 151 29.50 25.60 17.13
CA TRP A 151 28.46 26.48 16.57
C TRP A 151 27.09 26.29 17.22
N LYS A 152 26.78 25.07 17.67
CA LYS A 152 25.58 24.74 18.48
C LYS A 152 25.71 25.15 19.96
N GLY A 153 26.86 25.68 20.39
CA GLY A 153 27.14 26.03 21.78
C GLY A 153 27.44 24.84 22.70
N GLN A 154 27.72 23.67 22.13
CA GLN A 154 27.96 22.38 22.79
C GLN A 154 29.45 21.98 22.82
N GLY A 155 30.37 22.91 22.62
CA GLY A 155 31.81 22.64 22.57
C GLY A 155 32.67 23.85 22.91
N VAL A 156 33.97 23.61 23.11
CA VAL A 156 34.95 24.67 23.35
C VAL A 156 35.27 25.37 22.02
N LYS A 157 35.45 26.70 22.06
CA LYS A 157 35.88 27.49 20.90
C LYS A 157 37.17 26.91 20.30
N PRO A 158 37.15 26.41 19.04
CA PRO A 158 38.33 25.90 18.39
C PRO A 158 39.36 27.00 18.11
N THR A 159 40.63 26.64 17.99
CA THR A 159 41.65 27.57 17.52
C THR A 159 41.40 27.91 16.05
N ARG A 160 41.89 29.06 15.59
CA ARG A 160 41.81 29.44 14.17
C ARG A 160 42.46 28.39 13.27
N GLU A 161 43.58 27.83 13.70
CA GLU A 161 44.32 26.80 12.97
C GLU A 161 43.49 25.52 12.83
N PHE A 162 42.94 25.01 13.94
CA PHE A 162 42.05 23.85 13.91
C PHE A 162 40.84 24.08 12.99
N ALA A 163 40.15 25.21 13.15
CA ALA A 163 38.99 25.53 12.32
C ALA A 163 39.32 25.65 10.84
N THR A 164 40.50 26.19 10.50
CA THR A 164 40.95 26.28 9.10
C THR A 164 41.24 24.88 8.56
N SER A 165 41.97 24.04 9.29
CA SER A 165 42.29 22.67 8.87
C SER A 165 41.03 21.82 8.71
N ALA A 166 40.10 21.88 9.67
CA ALA A 166 38.83 21.15 9.62
C ALA A 166 37.96 21.54 8.42
N LEU A 167 37.86 22.84 8.10
CA LEU A 167 37.12 23.31 6.92
C LEU A 167 37.81 22.94 5.59
N MET A 168 39.13 22.96 5.55
CA MET A 168 39.88 22.53 4.36
C MET A 168 39.80 21.02 4.16
N GLN A 169 39.80 20.23 5.24
CA GLN A 169 39.52 18.80 5.17
C GLN A 169 38.08 18.56 4.69
N PHE A 170 37.10 19.26 5.23
CA PHE A 170 35.71 19.19 4.74
C PHE A 170 35.60 19.50 3.24
N ALA A 171 36.32 20.51 2.75
CA ALA A 171 36.37 20.81 1.32
C ALA A 171 36.96 19.66 0.49
N GLU A 172 38.00 18.97 1.00
CA GLU A 172 38.55 17.75 0.38
C GLU A 172 37.54 16.59 0.39
N ASP A 173 36.83 16.41 1.49
CA ASP A 173 35.80 15.38 1.66
C ASP A 173 34.62 15.58 0.69
N THR A 174 34.39 16.83 0.23
CA THR A 174 33.35 17.11 -0.78
C THR A 174 33.70 16.64 -2.20
N ARG A 175 34.92 16.17 -2.48
CA ARG A 175 35.28 15.64 -3.80
C ARG A 175 34.48 14.36 -4.08
N ILE A 176 34.13 14.13 -5.34
CA ILE A 176 33.25 13.01 -5.74
C ILE A 176 33.86 11.68 -5.32
N GLU A 177 35.16 11.50 -5.51
CA GLU A 177 35.91 10.29 -5.15
C GLU A 177 35.97 10.01 -3.63
N ASN A 178 35.66 10.99 -2.80
CA ASN A 178 35.63 10.88 -1.34
C ASN A 178 34.19 10.76 -0.79
N CYS A 179 33.19 10.84 -1.66
CA CYS A 179 31.78 10.70 -1.27
C CYS A 179 31.31 9.25 -1.43
N VAL A 180 30.32 8.86 -0.63
CA VAL A 180 29.57 7.61 -0.82
C VAL A 180 28.59 7.81 -1.98
N PHE A 181 28.67 6.95 -2.99
CA PHE A 181 27.76 6.97 -4.14
C PHE A 181 26.49 6.15 -3.88
N GLN A 182 25.33 6.79 -3.97
CA GLN A 182 24.01 6.20 -3.74
C GLN A 182 23.39 5.83 -5.09
N LYS A 183 23.71 4.63 -5.55
CA LYS A 183 23.27 4.12 -6.87
C LYS A 183 21.76 3.95 -6.98
N ASP A 184 21.08 3.69 -5.86
CA ASP A 184 19.62 3.59 -5.74
C ASP A 184 18.93 4.93 -6.07
N VAL A 185 19.50 6.06 -5.66
CA VAL A 185 18.99 7.40 -6.01
C VAL A 185 19.03 7.63 -7.51
N ILE A 186 20.15 7.29 -8.16
CA ILE A 186 20.27 7.41 -9.63
C ILE A 186 19.32 6.46 -10.34
N ASP A 187 19.18 5.24 -9.84
CA ASP A 187 18.24 4.26 -10.39
C ASP A 187 16.79 4.77 -10.36
N ALA A 188 16.38 5.33 -9.22
CA ALA A 188 15.05 5.91 -9.00
C ALA A 188 14.75 7.08 -9.94
N MET A 189 15.73 7.96 -10.16
CA MET A 189 15.57 9.17 -10.98
C MET A 189 15.52 8.90 -12.49
N PHE A 190 16.01 7.75 -12.96
CA PHE A 190 16.12 7.50 -14.41
C PHE A 190 15.47 6.19 -14.85
N ARG A 191 15.91 5.05 -14.32
CA ARG A 191 15.40 3.76 -14.79
C ARG A 191 13.97 3.53 -14.29
N GLN A 192 13.72 3.77 -13.01
CA GLN A 192 12.41 3.51 -12.38
C GLN A 192 11.30 4.42 -12.91
N VAL A 193 11.65 5.57 -13.49
CA VAL A 193 10.68 6.47 -14.13
C VAL A 193 9.96 5.75 -15.27
N TYR A 194 10.65 4.84 -15.98
CA TYR A 194 10.14 4.16 -17.18
C TYR A 194 10.01 2.64 -17.06
N SER A 195 10.45 2.04 -15.95
CA SER A 195 10.43 0.58 -15.76
C SER A 195 10.22 0.22 -14.29
N ASP A 196 9.28 -0.68 -14.06
CA ASP A 196 9.00 -1.23 -12.73
C ASP A 196 9.88 -2.47 -12.42
N GLU A 197 10.76 -2.89 -13.34
CA GLU A 197 11.66 -4.03 -13.14
C GLU A 197 12.53 -3.84 -11.89
N ALA A 198 12.69 -4.88 -11.06
CA ALA A 198 13.64 -4.86 -9.96
C ALA A 198 15.01 -5.33 -10.46
N ILE A 199 16.06 -4.57 -10.17
CA ILE A 199 17.45 -4.91 -10.51
C ILE A 199 18.28 -5.15 -9.23
N PRO A 200 19.36 -5.94 -9.30
CA PRO A 200 20.15 -6.24 -8.11
C PRO A 200 20.76 -4.98 -7.50
N PHE A 201 20.60 -4.79 -6.18
CA PHE A 201 21.53 -3.92 -5.47
C PHE A 201 22.90 -4.59 -5.48
N ASN A 202 22.98 -5.82 -4.96
CA ASN A 202 24.12 -6.72 -5.11
C ASN A 202 23.59 -8.11 -5.46
N THR A 203 24.28 -8.87 -6.31
CA THR A 203 24.00 -10.30 -6.50
C THR A 203 24.69 -11.08 -5.38
N GLN A 204 23.91 -11.81 -4.58
CA GLN A 204 24.37 -12.53 -3.40
C GLN A 204 24.58 -14.02 -3.70
N ILE A 205 25.68 -14.62 -3.26
CA ILE A 205 26.03 -16.02 -3.60
C ILE A 205 25.48 -16.98 -2.53
N ILE A 206 24.83 -18.06 -2.96
CA ILE A 206 24.29 -19.14 -2.11
C ILE A 206 24.94 -20.47 -2.51
N PRO A 207 25.59 -21.24 -1.60
CA PRO A 207 25.64 -21.07 -0.14
C PRO A 207 26.48 -19.86 0.29
N GLY A 208 26.02 -19.14 1.30
CA GLY A 208 26.64 -17.89 1.73
C GLY A 208 25.69 -16.99 2.51
N ILE A 209 26.16 -15.77 2.78
CA ILE A 209 25.41 -14.76 3.52
C ILE A 209 24.68 -13.85 2.53
N VAL A 210 23.39 -13.69 2.73
CA VAL A 210 22.58 -12.62 2.13
C VAL A 210 22.35 -11.56 3.21
N TYR A 211 22.75 -10.32 2.96
CA TYR A 211 22.52 -9.21 3.90
C TYR A 211 21.12 -8.64 3.70
N ALA A 212 20.38 -8.45 4.80
CA ALA A 212 18.99 -8.03 4.72
C ALA A 212 18.82 -6.61 4.15
N THR A 213 19.83 -5.75 4.32
CA THR A 213 19.87 -4.36 3.84
C THR A 213 20.24 -4.23 2.35
N ASP A 214 20.77 -5.30 1.75
CA ASP A 214 21.20 -5.36 0.34
C ASP A 214 20.08 -5.88 -0.59
N PHE A 215 18.82 -5.59 -0.26
CA PHE A 215 17.66 -5.95 -1.10
C PHE A 215 17.73 -5.29 -2.49
N ASP A 216 16.96 -5.78 -3.46
CA ASP A 216 16.99 -5.26 -4.83
C ASP A 216 16.66 -3.75 -4.92
N MET A 217 17.12 -3.09 -5.97
CA MET A 217 16.71 -1.73 -6.32
C MET A 217 15.51 -1.80 -7.26
N GLY A 218 14.48 -1.00 -6.98
CA GLY A 218 13.31 -0.94 -7.84
C GLY A 218 12.15 -0.22 -7.17
N VAL A 219 11.01 -0.22 -7.85
CA VAL A 219 9.80 0.39 -7.34
C VAL A 219 9.26 -0.41 -6.15
N ILE A 220 8.64 0.29 -5.20
CA ILE A 220 7.80 -0.34 -4.18
C ILE A 220 6.77 -1.26 -4.85
N GLY A 221 6.56 -2.44 -4.27
CA GLY A 221 5.73 -3.52 -4.80
C GLY A 221 6.45 -4.45 -5.78
N SER A 222 7.64 -4.09 -6.27
CA SER A 222 8.46 -4.93 -7.17
C SER A 222 9.78 -5.38 -6.57
N ALA A 223 10.48 -4.51 -5.83
CA ALA A 223 11.73 -4.85 -5.15
C ALA A 223 11.57 -5.06 -3.63
N TYR A 224 10.67 -4.29 -3.02
CA TYR A 224 10.33 -4.34 -1.60
C TYR A 224 8.93 -3.77 -1.38
N SER A 225 8.37 -3.96 -0.18
CA SER A 225 7.17 -3.28 0.30
C SER A 225 7.41 -2.75 1.71
N ASP A 226 6.99 -1.51 1.93
CA ASP A 226 7.07 -0.80 3.19
C ASP A 226 5.85 0.12 3.31
N ASN A 227 5.35 0.36 4.52
CA ASN A 227 4.16 1.19 4.74
C ASN A 227 4.44 2.71 4.66
N GLU A 228 5.67 3.14 4.96
CA GLU A 228 6.06 4.54 5.04
C GLU A 228 7.17 4.84 4.02
N VAL A 229 6.81 5.18 2.78
CA VAL A 229 7.81 5.25 1.69
C VAL A 229 8.19 6.63 1.19
N ALA A 230 7.54 7.69 1.67
CA ALA A 230 7.80 9.05 1.21
C ALA A 230 7.23 10.11 2.17
N ASN A 231 7.77 11.32 2.09
CA ASN A 231 7.30 12.45 2.88
C ASN A 231 6.39 13.38 2.04
N TYR A 232 5.14 13.57 2.49
CA TYR A 232 4.12 14.41 1.84
C TYR A 232 3.58 15.54 2.73
N HIS A 233 4.33 15.96 3.75
CA HIS A 233 3.85 16.86 4.80
C HIS A 233 3.32 18.22 4.33
N VAL A 234 3.72 18.74 3.16
CA VAL A 234 3.14 19.98 2.62
C VAL A 234 1.67 19.77 2.27
N SER A 235 1.32 18.58 1.79
CA SER A 235 -0.04 18.21 1.43
C SER A 235 -0.83 17.62 2.62
N THR A 236 -0.17 16.85 3.48
CA THR A 236 -0.84 16.10 4.57
C THR A 236 -0.80 16.81 5.92
N GLY A 237 0.09 17.79 6.10
CA GLY A 237 0.34 18.45 7.39
C GLY A 237 1.19 17.63 8.37
N THR A 238 1.57 16.40 8.01
CA THR A 238 2.31 15.47 8.88
C THR A 238 3.57 14.98 8.19
N TYR A 239 4.70 15.11 8.88
CA TYR A 239 5.96 14.52 8.45
C TYR A 239 5.98 13.01 8.68
N THR A 240 6.41 12.28 7.67
CA THR A 240 6.66 10.83 7.72
C THR A 240 8.11 10.60 7.29
N ALA A 241 8.87 9.91 8.14
CA ALA A 241 10.18 9.39 7.72
C ALA A 241 9.93 8.21 6.79
N TRP A 242 10.73 8.06 5.75
CA TRP A 242 10.65 6.90 4.85
C TRP A 242 11.78 5.90 5.04
N ASN A 243 12.74 6.27 5.88
CA ASN A 243 13.78 5.38 6.37
C ASN A 243 14.09 5.95 7.76
N ASN A 244 13.48 5.35 8.78
CA ASN A 244 13.48 5.79 10.16
C ASN A 244 14.88 5.89 10.75
N GLY A 245 15.84 5.08 10.29
CA GLY A 245 17.23 5.18 10.73
C GLY A 245 18.11 6.09 9.86
N TRP A 246 17.59 6.63 8.75
CA TRP A 246 18.23 7.66 7.93
C TRP A 246 19.64 7.29 7.45
N ILE A 247 19.85 6.02 7.10
CA ILE A 247 21.18 5.51 6.74
C ILE A 247 21.10 4.45 5.65
N TYR A 248 22.24 4.25 4.98
CA TYR A 248 22.50 3.24 3.96
C TYR A 248 21.81 3.46 2.61
N ARG A 249 20.48 3.63 2.57
CA ARG A 249 19.68 3.72 1.33
C ARG A 249 18.60 4.79 1.42
N ASN A 250 18.24 5.35 0.26
CA ASN A 250 17.14 6.32 0.13
C ASN A 250 15.79 5.69 -0.20
N ASP A 251 15.76 4.35 -0.34
CA ASP A 251 14.56 3.55 -0.46
C ASP A 251 13.69 3.63 0.81
N GLY A 252 12.44 3.19 0.69
CA GLY A 252 11.46 3.21 1.77
C GLY A 252 11.71 2.23 2.92
N VAL A 253 12.66 1.31 2.79
CA VAL A 253 12.93 0.32 3.86
C VAL A 253 13.71 0.98 4.98
N ASP A 254 13.27 0.74 6.21
CA ASP A 254 13.87 1.26 7.42
C ASP A 254 15.18 0.53 7.81
N ILE A 255 16.29 1.28 7.85
CA ILE A 255 17.62 0.73 8.09
C ILE A 255 18.31 1.50 9.20
N GLU A 256 18.97 0.79 10.12
CA GLU A 256 19.79 1.39 11.18
C GLU A 256 21.18 0.74 11.28
N VAL A 257 22.04 1.33 12.10
CA VAL A 257 23.34 0.75 12.44
C VAL A 257 23.12 -0.51 13.28
N CYS A 258 23.72 -1.62 12.84
CA CYS A 258 23.68 -2.87 13.57
C CYS A 258 24.82 -2.93 14.58
N SER A 259 24.49 -3.23 15.85
CA SER A 259 25.51 -3.38 16.90
C SER A 259 26.21 -4.74 16.90
N ASP A 260 25.81 -5.64 16.01
CA ASP A 260 26.33 -7.00 15.88
C ASP A 260 27.34 -7.11 14.76
N ASP A 261 28.43 -7.83 15.02
CA ASP A 261 29.50 -8.08 14.05
C ASP A 261 29.42 -9.48 13.40
N VAL A 262 28.48 -10.32 13.84
CA VAL A 262 28.29 -11.68 13.30
C VAL A 262 27.51 -11.63 11.99
N ASN A 263 28.14 -12.05 10.89
CA ASN A 263 27.53 -12.06 9.56
C ASN A 263 26.87 -10.72 9.19
N SER A 264 27.54 -9.61 9.51
CA SER A 264 27.00 -8.26 9.44
C SER A 264 27.72 -7.45 8.36
N ASN A 265 27.00 -6.55 7.70
CA ASN A 265 27.58 -5.49 6.86
C ASN A 265 27.61 -4.13 7.58
N GLY A 266 27.36 -4.11 8.90
CA GLY A 266 27.29 -2.91 9.73
C GLY A 266 25.88 -2.33 9.89
N TYR A 267 24.88 -2.89 9.21
CA TYR A 267 23.51 -2.40 9.21
C TYR A 267 22.50 -3.53 9.42
N ASN A 268 21.31 -3.18 9.88
CA ASN A 268 20.16 -4.08 9.93
C ASN A 268 18.91 -3.37 9.44
N VAL A 269 17.96 -4.15 8.95
CA VAL A 269 16.60 -3.68 8.73
C VAL A 269 15.88 -3.69 10.08
N GLY A 270 15.14 -2.62 10.38
CA GLY A 270 14.34 -2.47 11.58
C GLY A 270 12.96 -1.90 11.25
N TRP A 271 12.15 -1.59 12.28
CA TRP A 271 10.79 -1.05 12.10
C TRP A 271 9.89 -1.85 11.16
N ILE A 272 10.20 -3.14 11.00
CA ILE A 272 9.48 -4.02 10.08
C ILE A 272 8.04 -4.19 10.55
N ASP A 273 7.11 -3.73 9.73
CA ASP A 273 5.68 -3.89 9.94
C ASP A 273 5.17 -5.23 9.35
N GLN A 274 3.94 -5.58 9.73
CA GLN A 274 3.27 -6.73 9.16
C GLN A 274 3.07 -6.57 7.65
N ASP A 275 3.30 -7.66 6.90
CA ASP A 275 3.13 -7.79 5.45
C ASP A 275 4.18 -7.03 4.60
N GLU A 276 5.19 -6.45 5.23
CA GLU A 276 6.38 -5.92 4.56
C GLU A 276 7.30 -7.04 4.05
N TRP A 277 8.04 -6.74 2.99
CA TRP A 277 8.93 -7.73 2.37
C TRP A 277 10.05 -7.09 1.57
N MET A 278 11.13 -7.85 1.38
CA MET A 278 12.27 -7.47 0.57
C MET A 278 12.72 -8.63 -0.31
N GLN A 279 13.00 -8.35 -1.59
CA GLN A 279 13.56 -9.32 -2.53
C GLN A 279 15.08 -9.16 -2.65
N TYR A 280 15.77 -10.28 -2.89
CA TYR A 280 17.21 -10.35 -3.08
C TYR A 280 17.54 -11.11 -4.36
N ASP A 281 18.36 -10.50 -5.22
CA ASP A 281 19.04 -11.20 -6.29
C ASP A 281 20.08 -12.18 -5.76
N VAL A 282 19.95 -13.45 -6.16
CA VAL A 282 20.83 -14.52 -5.69
C VAL A 282 21.36 -15.38 -6.83
N GLU A 283 22.58 -15.86 -6.65
CA GLU A 283 23.18 -16.94 -7.44
C GLU A 283 23.28 -18.21 -6.59
N VAL A 284 22.33 -19.14 -6.79
CA VAL A 284 22.38 -20.47 -6.16
C VAL A 284 23.33 -21.37 -6.94
N GLU A 285 24.51 -21.63 -6.39
CA GLU A 285 25.57 -22.44 -7.02
C GLU A 285 25.34 -23.96 -6.87
N LEU A 286 24.59 -24.38 -5.85
CA LEU A 286 24.36 -25.79 -5.52
C LEU A 286 22.87 -26.10 -5.35
N ASP A 287 22.28 -26.84 -6.29
CA ASP A 287 20.94 -27.38 -6.11
C ASP A 287 20.89 -28.33 -4.90
N GLY A 288 19.97 -28.10 -3.96
CA GLY A 288 19.78 -29.01 -2.83
C GLY A 288 19.07 -28.39 -1.63
N VAL A 289 19.32 -28.98 -0.46
CA VAL A 289 18.73 -28.60 0.82
C VAL A 289 19.66 -27.66 1.56
N TYR A 290 19.09 -26.65 2.19
CA TYR A 290 19.77 -25.64 2.97
C TYR A 290 19.14 -25.51 4.36
N ASP A 291 19.99 -25.32 5.36
CA ASP A 291 19.59 -24.69 6.61
C ASP A 291 19.85 -23.19 6.48
N VAL A 292 18.84 -22.36 6.71
CA VAL A 292 18.96 -20.89 6.66
C VAL A 292 19.05 -20.38 8.08
N LYS A 293 20.19 -19.80 8.45
CA LYS A 293 20.41 -19.16 9.74
C LYS A 293 20.08 -17.68 9.63
N VAL A 294 18.93 -17.30 10.17
CA VAL A 294 18.46 -15.92 10.19
C VAL A 294 18.98 -15.22 11.44
N ARG A 295 19.79 -14.18 11.25
CA ARG A 295 20.33 -13.34 12.33
C ARG A 295 19.37 -12.18 12.60
N LEU A 296 18.70 -12.21 13.75
CA LEU A 296 17.63 -11.29 14.10
C LEU A 296 17.67 -10.86 15.58
N ALA A 297 17.00 -9.76 15.90
CA ALA A 297 16.78 -9.28 17.25
C ALA A 297 15.29 -8.91 17.40
N ALA A 298 14.67 -9.19 18.54
CA ALA A 298 13.21 -9.07 18.66
C ALA A 298 12.79 -8.44 19.98
N GLY A 299 11.74 -7.61 19.87
CA GLY A 299 11.02 -7.03 21.00
C GLY A 299 10.28 -8.08 21.84
N VAL A 300 9.45 -7.64 22.78
CA VAL A 300 8.83 -8.55 23.77
C VAL A 300 7.81 -9.51 23.14
N SER A 301 7.06 -9.05 22.13
CA SER A 301 6.04 -9.84 21.43
C SER A 301 6.64 -10.89 20.49
N GLY A 302 7.87 -10.69 20.02
CA GLY A 302 8.38 -11.43 18.87
C GLY A 302 7.59 -11.08 17.59
N GLY A 303 7.74 -11.90 16.57
CA GLY A 303 7.07 -11.74 15.27
C GLY A 303 7.14 -13.02 14.45
N ARG A 304 6.86 -12.93 13.15
CA ARG A 304 6.86 -14.10 12.25
C ARG A 304 7.35 -13.71 10.86
N PHE A 305 8.01 -14.64 10.18
CA PHE A 305 8.46 -14.45 8.81
C PHE A 305 8.47 -15.75 8.03
N HIS A 306 8.49 -15.66 6.71
CA HIS A 306 8.83 -16.78 5.82
C HIS A 306 9.70 -16.32 4.66
N PHE A 307 10.18 -17.28 3.87
CA PHE A 307 10.89 -17.03 2.62
C PHE A 307 10.05 -17.48 1.42
N LYS A 308 10.22 -16.79 0.30
CA LYS A 308 9.59 -17.12 -0.99
C LYS A 308 10.63 -17.19 -2.11
N SER A 309 10.29 -17.92 -3.17
CA SER A 309 10.94 -17.85 -4.49
C SER A 309 9.88 -17.46 -5.52
N GLY A 310 9.99 -16.24 -6.05
CA GLY A 310 8.89 -15.61 -6.78
C GLY A 310 7.62 -15.53 -5.94
N SER A 311 6.48 -15.92 -6.51
CA SER A 311 5.19 -15.96 -5.80
C SER A 311 4.98 -17.20 -4.91
N SER A 312 5.90 -18.16 -4.89
CA SER A 312 5.76 -19.40 -4.11
C SER A 312 6.47 -19.32 -2.76
N ASP A 313 5.75 -19.62 -1.70
CA ASP A 313 6.34 -19.78 -0.36
C ASP A 313 7.27 -21.01 -0.34
N LEU A 314 8.43 -20.87 0.29
CA LEU A 314 9.43 -21.94 0.42
C LEU A 314 9.26 -22.75 1.71
N ILE A 315 8.69 -22.11 2.74
CA ILE A 315 8.53 -22.64 4.09
C ILE A 315 7.25 -22.10 4.73
N ASP A 316 6.78 -22.78 5.78
CA ASP A 316 5.79 -22.22 6.69
C ASP A 316 6.35 -21.01 7.46
N PRO A 317 5.48 -20.07 7.89
CA PRO A 317 5.90 -18.96 8.73
C PRO A 317 6.58 -19.40 10.03
N VAL A 318 7.79 -18.91 10.23
CA VAL A 318 8.67 -19.17 11.35
C VAL A 318 8.39 -18.18 12.46
N THR A 319 8.21 -18.67 13.70
CA THR A 319 8.01 -17.81 14.87
C THR A 319 9.34 -17.28 15.39
N VAL A 320 9.40 -15.96 15.59
CA VAL A 320 10.49 -15.25 16.23
C VAL A 320 10.11 -15.00 17.68
N ASN A 321 10.92 -15.51 18.61
CA ASN A 321 10.74 -15.22 20.03
C ASN A 321 11.53 -13.97 20.43
N SER A 322 11.14 -13.31 21.52
CA SER A 322 11.90 -12.18 22.07
C SER A 322 13.35 -12.55 22.33
N SER A 323 14.27 -11.68 21.91
CA SER A 323 15.69 -11.74 22.26
C SER A 323 16.04 -10.78 23.41
N GLY A 324 15.04 -10.09 23.98
CA GLY A 324 15.22 -9.17 25.10
C GLY A 324 15.65 -7.75 24.71
N GLY A 325 15.68 -7.42 23.41
CA GLY A 325 15.97 -6.07 22.93
C GLY A 325 16.22 -6.00 21.42
N TRP A 326 15.98 -4.84 20.82
CA TRP A 326 16.08 -4.57 19.37
C TRP A 326 17.48 -4.71 18.78
N GLN A 327 18.50 -4.72 19.63
CA GLN A 327 19.90 -4.92 19.26
C GLN A 327 20.53 -6.09 20.07
N ASN A 328 19.70 -6.96 20.65
CA ASN A 328 20.15 -8.21 21.29
C ASN A 328 20.00 -9.35 20.28
N TRP A 329 21.08 -9.70 19.61
CA TRP A 329 21.03 -10.55 18.43
C TRP A 329 21.06 -12.05 18.75
N THR A 330 20.16 -12.79 18.11
CA THR A 330 20.06 -14.24 18.18
C THR A 330 19.95 -14.84 16.78
N THR A 331 20.08 -16.16 16.68
CA THR A 331 19.98 -16.85 15.40
C THR A 331 18.83 -17.84 15.45
N VAL A 332 17.91 -17.70 14.49
CA VAL A 332 16.84 -18.68 14.22
C VAL A 332 17.27 -19.52 13.04
N THR A 333 17.34 -20.84 13.21
CA THR A 333 17.65 -21.76 12.12
C THR A 333 16.35 -22.28 11.51
N VAL A 334 16.21 -22.06 10.20
CA VAL A 334 15.15 -22.61 9.37
C VAL A 334 15.71 -23.81 8.61
N PRO A 335 15.34 -25.05 8.97
CA PRO A 335 15.86 -26.23 8.31
C PRO A 335 15.12 -26.53 7.01
N ASN A 336 15.73 -27.37 6.18
CA ASN A 336 15.09 -28.03 5.02
C ASN A 336 14.58 -27.10 3.90
N VAL A 337 15.19 -25.93 3.71
CA VAL A 337 14.87 -25.03 2.60
C VAL A 337 15.46 -25.61 1.32
N VAL A 338 14.63 -25.95 0.34
CA VAL A 338 15.13 -26.51 -0.94
C VAL A 338 15.31 -25.38 -1.94
N LEU A 339 16.51 -25.23 -2.47
CA LEU A 339 16.86 -24.24 -3.49
C LEU A 339 17.47 -24.90 -4.72
N HIS A 340 17.24 -24.30 -5.88
CA HIS A 340 17.81 -24.69 -7.15
C HIS A 340 18.50 -23.50 -7.81
N SER A 341 19.45 -23.77 -8.70
CA SER A 341 20.13 -22.77 -9.54
C SER A 341 19.18 -21.94 -10.40
N THR A 342 17.93 -22.37 -10.59
CA THR A 342 16.85 -21.60 -11.23
C THR A 342 16.18 -20.58 -10.30
N ASP A 343 16.30 -20.74 -8.99
CA ASP A 343 15.83 -19.75 -8.01
C ASP A 343 16.79 -18.55 -8.04
N LYS A 344 16.46 -17.52 -8.83
CA LYS A 344 17.29 -16.31 -9.01
C LYS A 344 16.95 -15.19 -8.03
N LYS A 345 15.78 -15.28 -7.39
CA LYS A 345 15.27 -14.29 -6.44
C LYS A 345 14.76 -15.00 -5.20
N ILE A 346 15.13 -14.50 -4.03
CA ILE A 346 14.56 -14.91 -2.75
C ILE A 346 13.88 -13.70 -2.13
N ILE A 347 12.70 -13.90 -1.55
CA ILE A 347 11.97 -12.84 -0.83
C ILE A 347 11.95 -13.22 0.65
N PHE A 348 12.33 -12.27 1.51
CA PHE A 348 12.03 -12.30 2.93
C PHE A 348 10.69 -11.59 3.14
N TYR A 349 9.73 -12.25 3.79
CA TYR A 349 8.39 -11.71 4.03
C TYR A 349 8.09 -11.70 5.53
N ALA A 350 7.70 -10.56 6.07
CA ALA A 350 7.31 -10.40 7.46
C ALA A 350 5.81 -10.70 7.64
N ASP A 351 5.47 -11.90 8.09
CA ASP A 351 4.08 -12.28 8.41
C ASP A 351 3.53 -11.54 9.64
N GLN A 352 4.41 -11.03 10.49
CA GLN A 352 4.08 -10.26 11.68
C GLN A 352 5.30 -9.43 12.11
N GLU A 353 5.08 -8.16 12.42
CA GLU A 353 6.05 -7.22 12.99
C GLU A 353 6.71 -7.70 14.29
N GLY A 354 7.70 -6.95 14.78
CA GLY A 354 8.25 -7.12 16.13
C GLY A 354 9.70 -7.61 16.21
N PHE A 355 10.43 -7.58 15.10
CA PHE A 355 11.85 -7.92 15.04
C PHE A 355 12.63 -7.06 14.04
N ASN A 356 13.93 -6.97 14.27
CA ASN A 356 14.95 -6.48 13.35
C ASN A 356 15.67 -7.68 12.72
N VAL A 357 16.18 -7.52 11.49
CA VAL A 357 16.90 -8.57 10.78
C VAL A 357 18.18 -8.05 10.14
N SER A 358 19.27 -8.80 10.32
CA SER A 358 20.61 -8.43 9.85
C SER A 358 20.98 -9.21 8.60
N SER A 359 20.88 -10.55 8.65
CA SER A 359 21.35 -11.41 7.55
C SER A 359 20.77 -12.82 7.56
N PHE A 360 20.95 -13.51 6.43
CA PHE A 360 20.53 -14.89 6.19
C PHE A 360 21.75 -15.72 5.72
N ASP A 361 22.25 -16.63 6.56
CA ASP A 361 23.35 -17.54 6.22
C ASP A 361 22.80 -18.88 5.71
N PHE A 362 22.88 -19.09 4.40
CA PHE A 362 22.41 -20.29 3.71
C PHE A 362 23.49 -21.38 3.74
N VAL A 363 23.27 -22.41 4.56
CA VAL A 363 24.21 -23.51 4.76
C VAL A 363 23.73 -24.77 4.04
N TYR A 364 24.46 -25.19 3.02
CA TYR A 364 24.15 -26.40 2.25
C TYR A 364 24.22 -27.67 3.09
N GLN A 365 23.18 -28.50 3.01
CA GLN A 365 23.00 -29.75 3.75
C GLN A 365 23.08 -31.00 2.86
N GLY A 366 22.92 -30.88 1.53
CA GLY A 366 23.02 -31.99 0.61
C GLY A 366 21.88 -32.07 -0.41
N SER A 367 21.72 -33.26 -1.00
CA SER A 367 20.71 -33.52 -2.04
C SER A 367 19.27 -33.26 -1.58
N SER A 368 18.45 -32.64 -2.43
CA SER A 368 17.01 -32.44 -2.22
C SER A 368 16.23 -33.74 -1.98
N THR A 369 16.73 -34.88 -2.47
CA THR A 369 16.15 -36.21 -2.24
C THR A 369 16.15 -36.66 -0.78
N THR A 370 16.85 -35.95 0.11
CA THR A 370 16.92 -36.24 1.55
C THR A 370 15.70 -35.73 2.33
N VAL A 371 14.96 -34.77 1.77
CA VAL A 371 13.72 -34.24 2.34
C VAL A 371 12.53 -34.67 1.48
N SER A 372 11.34 -34.77 2.08
CA SER A 372 10.12 -35.13 1.33
C SER A 372 9.55 -33.92 0.57
N THR A 373 8.71 -34.17 -0.43
CA THR A 373 7.93 -33.13 -1.09
C THR A 373 6.66 -32.88 -0.28
N THR A 374 6.43 -31.63 0.11
CA THR A 374 5.36 -31.24 1.04
C THR A 374 4.62 -30.01 0.52
N PHE A 375 3.33 -29.95 0.87
CA PHE A 375 2.56 -28.72 0.83
C PHE A 375 3.15 -27.69 1.79
N ILE A 376 3.12 -26.42 1.40
CA ILE A 376 3.55 -25.28 2.22
C ILE A 376 2.34 -24.38 2.51
N SER A 377 1.70 -23.86 1.48
CA SER A 377 0.60 -22.91 1.67
C SER A 377 -0.37 -22.91 0.51
N ALA A 378 -1.53 -22.31 0.74
CA ALA A 378 -2.51 -22.05 -0.29
C ALA A 378 -3.09 -20.65 -0.15
N ILE A 379 -3.34 -19.98 -1.27
CA ILE A 379 -3.87 -18.61 -1.30
C ILE A 379 -4.81 -18.44 -2.49
N THR A 380 -5.90 -17.68 -2.34
CA THR A 380 -6.73 -17.30 -3.49
C THR A 380 -6.00 -16.25 -4.34
N LEU A 381 -6.07 -16.38 -5.66
CA LEU A 381 -5.62 -15.32 -6.58
C LEU A 381 -6.78 -14.47 -7.06
N ASP A 382 -7.90 -15.14 -7.33
CA ASP A 382 -9.16 -14.56 -7.75
C ASP A 382 -10.29 -15.49 -7.31
N GLU A 383 -11.52 -15.12 -7.65
CA GLU A 383 -12.72 -15.86 -7.23
C GLU A 383 -12.78 -17.29 -7.79
N ASN A 384 -11.94 -17.65 -8.75
CA ASN A 384 -11.96 -18.94 -9.42
C ASN A 384 -10.67 -19.74 -9.26
N THR A 385 -9.61 -19.15 -8.69
CA THR A 385 -8.27 -19.72 -8.70
C THR A 385 -7.65 -19.71 -7.30
N ILE A 386 -7.23 -20.89 -6.85
CA ILE A 386 -6.42 -21.06 -5.64
C ILE A 386 -5.03 -21.51 -6.05
N GLN A 387 -4.01 -20.76 -5.65
CA GLN A 387 -2.61 -21.15 -5.78
C GLN A 387 -2.22 -22.07 -4.61
N LEU A 388 -1.61 -23.21 -4.91
CA LEU A 388 -0.94 -24.09 -3.95
C LEU A 388 0.58 -23.98 -4.11
N ASN A 389 1.30 -23.89 -3.00
CA ASN A 389 2.74 -23.81 -2.96
C ASN A 389 3.34 -25.10 -2.35
N PHE A 390 4.42 -25.57 -2.96
CA PHE A 390 5.16 -26.74 -2.49
C PHE A 390 6.64 -26.40 -2.23
N ASN A 391 7.25 -27.15 -1.32
CA ASN A 391 8.66 -26.97 -0.97
C ASN A 391 9.62 -27.39 -2.10
N LYS A 392 9.14 -27.97 -3.20
CA LYS A 392 9.92 -28.40 -4.37
C LYS A 392 9.12 -28.24 -5.65
N ALA A 393 9.82 -28.07 -6.77
CA ALA A 393 9.18 -28.08 -8.09
C ALA A 393 8.55 -29.44 -8.38
N ILE A 394 7.30 -29.44 -8.83
CA ILE A 394 6.53 -30.62 -9.22
C ILE A 394 6.95 -31.07 -10.63
N ASP A 395 7.14 -32.37 -10.82
CA ASP A 395 7.49 -32.97 -12.11
C ASP A 395 6.25 -33.03 -13.02
N GLY A 396 6.33 -32.34 -14.17
CA GLY A 396 5.26 -32.24 -15.15
C GLY A 396 5.47 -33.12 -16.39
N PRO A 397 4.43 -33.37 -17.19
CA PRO A 397 3.05 -32.90 -17.03
C PRO A 397 2.29 -33.70 -15.97
N LEU A 398 1.39 -33.02 -15.26
CA LEU A 398 0.53 -33.65 -14.25
C LEU A 398 -0.36 -34.74 -14.88
N PRO A 399 -0.64 -35.86 -14.17
CA PRO A 399 -1.58 -36.87 -14.63
C PRO A 399 -2.97 -36.26 -14.93
N GLN A 400 -3.63 -36.67 -16.03
CA GLN A 400 -4.93 -36.10 -16.45
C GLN A 400 -6.06 -36.18 -15.41
N ASN A 401 -5.96 -37.09 -14.43
CA ASN A 401 -6.93 -37.26 -13.36
C ASN A 401 -6.23 -37.10 -12.00
N LEU A 402 -6.11 -35.86 -11.52
CA LEU A 402 -5.54 -35.56 -10.21
C LEU A 402 -6.50 -35.86 -9.04
N ASN A 403 -7.19 -37.02 -9.08
CA ASN A 403 -8.26 -37.48 -8.18
C ASN A 403 -7.92 -37.51 -6.67
N GLY A 404 -6.77 -37.00 -6.25
CA GLY A 404 -6.39 -36.85 -4.86
C GLY A 404 -6.74 -35.48 -4.24
N PHE A 405 -6.91 -34.42 -5.05
CA PHE A 405 -7.24 -33.10 -4.50
C PHE A 405 -8.72 -32.99 -4.12
N LYS A 406 -8.98 -32.32 -2.99
CA LYS A 406 -10.31 -31.96 -2.51
C LYS A 406 -10.31 -30.53 -2.00
N LEU A 407 -11.36 -29.79 -2.31
CA LEU A 407 -11.59 -28.45 -1.78
C LEU A 407 -12.91 -28.45 -0.99
N THR A 408 -12.87 -27.91 0.21
CA THR A 408 -14.06 -27.65 1.03
C THR A 408 -14.26 -26.15 1.17
N VAL A 409 -15.50 -25.71 0.96
CA VAL A 409 -15.96 -24.34 1.14
C VAL A 409 -16.97 -24.37 2.29
N ASN A 410 -16.69 -23.64 3.37
CA ASN A 410 -17.52 -23.61 4.58
C ASN A 410 -17.82 -25.01 5.14
N GLY A 411 -16.84 -25.92 5.05
CA GLY A 411 -16.94 -27.30 5.52
C GLY A 411 -17.65 -28.27 4.56
N LYS A 412 -18.15 -27.81 3.41
CA LYS A 412 -18.75 -28.66 2.38
C LYS A 412 -17.77 -28.88 1.23
N GLU A 413 -17.54 -30.14 0.87
CA GLU A 413 -16.76 -30.49 -0.32
C GLU A 413 -17.49 -29.99 -1.58
N ILE A 414 -16.76 -29.30 -2.47
CA ILE A 414 -17.30 -28.83 -3.74
C ILE A 414 -16.81 -29.70 -4.90
N GLU A 415 -17.66 -29.90 -5.89
CA GLU A 415 -17.33 -30.58 -7.14
C GLU A 415 -16.81 -29.58 -8.17
N GLY A 416 -16.39 -30.04 -9.36
CA GLY A 416 -16.02 -29.14 -10.46
C GLY A 416 -14.64 -28.49 -10.32
N ILE A 417 -13.76 -29.02 -9.46
CA ILE A 417 -12.39 -28.54 -9.38
C ILE A 417 -11.52 -29.13 -10.50
N SER A 418 -10.59 -28.34 -11.00
CA SER A 418 -9.53 -28.80 -11.91
C SER A 418 -8.18 -28.26 -11.46
N THR A 419 -7.11 -28.81 -12.01
CA THR A 419 -5.76 -28.50 -11.54
C THR A 419 -4.80 -28.27 -12.70
N THR A 420 -3.96 -27.24 -12.58
CA THR A 420 -2.98 -26.86 -13.60
C THR A 420 -1.66 -26.48 -12.91
N GLN A 421 -0.52 -26.75 -13.56
CA GLN A 421 0.78 -26.32 -13.06
C GLN A 421 1.08 -24.90 -13.57
N ASP A 422 1.79 -24.10 -12.78
CA ASP A 422 2.34 -22.83 -13.27
C ASP A 422 3.44 -23.06 -14.31
N GLU A 423 3.46 -22.23 -15.36
CA GLU A 423 4.39 -22.37 -16.48
C GLU A 423 5.80 -21.84 -16.15
N ILE A 424 5.94 -21.00 -15.13
CA ILE A 424 7.18 -20.29 -14.78
C ILE A 424 7.79 -20.92 -13.53
N ASN A 425 7.00 -21.08 -12.47
CA ASN A 425 7.44 -21.58 -11.19
C ASN A 425 6.90 -22.99 -10.93
N GLY A 426 7.76 -23.99 -11.13
CA GLY A 426 7.37 -25.40 -10.97
C GLY A 426 6.90 -25.79 -9.56
N ARG A 427 7.06 -24.94 -8.54
CA ARG A 427 6.57 -25.14 -7.16
C ARG A 427 5.08 -24.82 -6.99
N ILE A 428 4.44 -24.29 -8.04
CA ILE A 428 3.06 -23.80 -7.99
C ILE A 428 2.12 -24.73 -8.76
N LEU A 429 0.98 -25.04 -8.14
CA LEU A 429 -0.16 -25.68 -8.77
C LEU A 429 -1.43 -24.89 -8.46
N TYR A 430 -2.24 -24.63 -9.48
CA TYR A 430 -3.53 -23.96 -9.35
C TYR A 430 -4.64 -24.99 -9.19
N ILE A 431 -5.55 -24.78 -8.24
CA ILE A 431 -6.89 -25.36 -8.23
C ILE A 431 -7.83 -24.31 -8.84
N ASN A 432 -8.44 -24.65 -9.97
CA ASN A 432 -9.47 -23.85 -10.59
C ASN A 432 -10.85 -24.39 -10.20
N VAL A 433 -11.78 -23.51 -9.86
CA VAL A 433 -13.15 -23.86 -9.46
C VAL A 433 -14.17 -23.30 -10.45
N THR A 434 -15.24 -24.05 -10.69
CA THR A 434 -16.35 -23.60 -11.54
C THR A 434 -17.26 -22.60 -10.82
N ASP A 435 -17.48 -22.81 -9.52
CA ASP A 435 -18.33 -21.95 -8.69
C ASP A 435 -17.44 -20.90 -8.01
N PRO A 436 -17.69 -19.59 -8.23
CA PRO A 436 -16.83 -18.54 -7.68
C PRO A 436 -16.84 -18.49 -6.15
N LEU A 437 -15.65 -18.49 -5.56
CA LEU A 437 -15.35 -18.33 -4.14
C LEU A 437 -15.74 -16.93 -3.66
N LEU A 438 -16.00 -16.80 -2.36
CA LEU A 438 -16.33 -15.54 -1.69
C LEU A 438 -15.25 -15.18 -0.67
N PHE A 439 -15.06 -13.90 -0.40
CA PHE A 439 -14.08 -13.42 0.59
C PHE A 439 -14.31 -13.93 2.01
N ASP A 440 -15.56 -14.25 2.36
CA ASP A 440 -15.97 -14.74 3.67
C ASP A 440 -16.01 -16.28 3.73
N ASP A 441 -15.68 -16.96 2.62
CA ASP A 441 -15.57 -18.41 2.62
C ASP A 441 -14.39 -18.89 3.45
N VAL A 442 -14.65 -19.91 4.27
CA VAL A 442 -13.61 -20.73 4.90
C VAL A 442 -13.22 -21.84 3.94
N LEU A 443 -12.06 -21.67 3.32
CA LEU A 443 -11.54 -22.53 2.27
C LEU A 443 -10.48 -23.49 2.82
N LYS A 444 -10.63 -24.79 2.56
CA LYS A 444 -9.61 -25.79 2.92
C LYS A 444 -9.35 -26.79 1.81
N VAL A 445 -8.07 -27.08 1.59
CA VAL A 445 -7.60 -28.02 0.57
C VAL A 445 -7.03 -29.28 1.22
N SER A 446 -7.23 -30.42 0.57
CA SER A 446 -6.61 -31.70 0.92
C SER A 446 -6.04 -32.35 -0.32
N TYR A 447 -5.00 -33.17 -0.14
CA TYR A 447 -4.50 -34.07 -1.16
C TYR A 447 -4.29 -35.46 -0.56
N GLN A 448 -4.90 -36.46 -1.16
CA GLN A 448 -4.70 -37.88 -0.86
C GLN A 448 -4.34 -38.64 -2.13
N GLY A 449 -3.05 -38.89 -2.33
CA GLY A 449 -2.53 -39.60 -3.49
C GLY A 449 -1.03 -39.84 -3.38
N ASP A 450 -0.50 -40.68 -4.28
CA ASP A 450 0.92 -41.03 -4.39
C ASP A 450 1.49 -40.82 -5.80
N ASN A 451 0.71 -40.19 -6.67
CA ASN A 451 0.98 -40.02 -8.10
C ASN A 451 1.67 -38.68 -8.46
N ILE A 452 1.72 -37.72 -7.53
CA ILE A 452 2.46 -36.46 -7.72
C ILE A 452 3.87 -36.61 -7.16
N LYS A 453 4.86 -36.24 -7.97
CA LYS A 453 6.29 -36.24 -7.62
C LYS A 453 6.90 -34.89 -7.90
N SER A 454 7.96 -34.56 -7.19
CA SER A 454 8.85 -33.46 -7.55
C SER A 454 9.86 -33.86 -8.63
N THR A 455 10.53 -32.88 -9.21
CA THR A 455 11.56 -33.04 -10.24
C THR A 455 12.75 -33.89 -9.79
N ASP A 456 13.00 -34.00 -8.49
CA ASP A 456 14.01 -34.90 -7.90
C ASP A 456 13.51 -36.35 -7.67
N GLY A 457 12.25 -36.64 -8.02
CA GLY A 457 11.61 -37.95 -7.92
C GLY A 457 10.95 -38.28 -6.58
N THR A 458 11.04 -37.40 -5.57
CA THR A 458 10.37 -37.62 -4.28
C THR A 458 8.85 -37.38 -4.38
N VAL A 459 8.06 -38.19 -3.65
CA VAL A 459 6.58 -38.17 -3.73
C VAL A 459 6.02 -37.05 -2.86
N LEU A 460 5.00 -36.34 -3.34
CA LEU A 460 4.24 -35.36 -2.55
C LEU A 460 3.51 -36.08 -1.42
N LEU A 461 3.80 -35.71 -0.17
CA LEU A 461 3.10 -36.23 0.99
C LEU A 461 1.63 -35.77 0.97
N SER A 462 0.74 -36.66 1.39
CA SER A 462 -0.67 -36.32 1.59
C SER A 462 -0.85 -35.33 2.73
N PHE A 463 -1.80 -34.41 2.58
CA PHE A 463 -2.17 -33.39 3.57
C PHE A 463 -3.68 -33.22 3.63
N LEU A 464 -4.22 -32.80 4.77
CA LEU A 464 -5.66 -32.81 5.03
C LEU A 464 -6.13 -31.51 5.66
N ASN A 465 -7.17 -30.92 5.06
CA ASN A 465 -7.87 -29.75 5.57
C ASN A 465 -6.93 -28.55 5.82
N GLU A 466 -5.92 -28.39 4.98
CA GLU A 466 -5.01 -27.24 5.03
C GLU A 466 -5.76 -25.97 4.65
N LEU A 467 -5.55 -24.90 5.42
CA LEU A 467 -6.28 -23.66 5.23
C LEU A 467 -5.77 -22.93 3.98
N VAL A 468 -6.69 -22.40 3.19
CA VAL A 468 -6.36 -21.48 2.10
C VAL A 468 -6.52 -20.05 2.64
N LYS A 469 -5.46 -19.23 2.52
CA LYS A 469 -5.51 -17.79 2.83
C LYS A 469 -6.43 -17.14 1.79
N ASN A 470 -7.63 -16.78 2.23
CA ASN A 470 -8.61 -16.10 1.39
C ASN A 470 -8.32 -14.59 1.37
N THR A 471 -7.94 -14.09 0.20
CA THR A 471 -7.54 -12.70 -0.07
C THR A 471 -8.54 -11.98 -0.97
N LEU A 472 -9.70 -12.60 -1.25
CA LEU A 472 -10.71 -12.01 -2.13
C LEU A 472 -11.28 -10.72 -1.52
N THR A 473 -11.74 -9.84 -2.40
CA THR A 473 -12.31 -8.55 -2.01
C THR A 473 -13.73 -8.72 -1.48
N THR A 474 -14.06 -7.91 -0.47
CA THR A 474 -15.40 -7.89 0.12
C THR A 474 -16.43 -7.39 -0.90
N HIS A 475 -17.63 -7.97 -0.85
CA HIS A 475 -18.77 -7.52 -1.65
C HIS A 475 -19.94 -7.18 -0.73
N TYR A 476 -20.55 -6.02 -0.92
CA TYR A 476 -21.81 -5.68 -0.25
C TYR A 476 -22.92 -6.60 -0.76
N SER A 477 -23.66 -7.20 0.15
CA SER A 477 -24.86 -7.95 -0.22
C SER A 477 -26.01 -7.00 -0.51
N ILE A 478 -26.70 -7.22 -1.63
CA ILE A 478 -27.95 -6.54 -2.00
C ILE A 478 -29.05 -7.62 -2.05
N PRO A 479 -30.16 -7.52 -1.30
CA PRO A 479 -30.61 -6.38 -0.49
C PRO A 479 -29.71 -6.05 0.70
N GLY A 480 -29.60 -4.77 1.04
CA GLY A 480 -28.73 -4.29 2.12
C GLY A 480 -28.40 -2.80 2.03
N LYS A 481 -27.89 -2.26 3.14
CA LYS A 481 -27.43 -0.87 3.27
C LYS A 481 -25.94 -0.79 2.94
N ILE A 482 -25.56 0.23 2.19
CA ILE A 482 -24.18 0.58 1.87
C ILE A 482 -23.96 2.03 2.34
N GLU A 483 -23.00 2.23 3.25
CA GLU A 483 -22.58 3.58 3.65
C GLU A 483 -21.85 4.25 2.48
N ALA A 484 -22.10 5.53 2.25
CA ALA A 484 -21.57 6.21 1.07
C ALA A 484 -20.04 6.35 1.13
N GLU A 485 -19.47 6.48 2.33
CA GLU A 485 -18.03 6.57 2.55
C GLU A 485 -17.27 5.23 2.43
N ASP A 486 -17.97 4.09 2.34
CA ASP A 486 -17.35 2.76 2.31
C ASP A 486 -17.18 2.24 0.86
N TYR A 487 -16.60 3.08 0.00
CA TYR A 487 -16.36 2.78 -1.42
C TYR A 487 -15.09 1.95 -1.63
N PHE A 488 -15.05 1.19 -2.73
CA PHE A 488 -13.85 0.49 -3.20
C PHE A 488 -12.88 1.44 -3.93
N LEU A 489 -13.41 2.36 -4.73
CA LEU A 489 -12.64 3.37 -5.47
C LEU A 489 -13.46 4.67 -5.54
N GLN A 490 -12.80 5.83 -5.54
CA GLN A 490 -13.47 7.13 -5.76
C GLN A 490 -12.60 8.09 -6.57
N SER A 491 -13.24 9.13 -7.13
CA SER A 491 -12.59 10.33 -7.62
C SER A 491 -13.40 11.58 -7.28
N GLY A 492 -12.71 12.62 -6.79
CA GLY A 492 -13.23 13.98 -6.61
C GLY A 492 -13.96 14.29 -5.30
N ILE A 493 -14.33 13.28 -4.50
CA ILE A 493 -15.15 13.49 -3.30
C ILE A 493 -14.33 13.84 -2.06
N GLN A 494 -14.99 14.40 -1.03
CA GLN A 494 -14.42 14.54 0.31
C GLN A 494 -15.34 13.93 1.37
N LEU A 495 -14.74 13.55 2.51
CA LEU A 495 -15.47 13.04 3.67
C LEU A 495 -15.59 14.11 4.76
N GLU A 496 -16.76 14.20 5.37
CA GLU A 496 -17.00 15.01 6.59
C GLU A 496 -17.81 14.23 7.62
N ASN A 497 -17.83 14.69 8.88
CA ASN A 497 -18.62 14.05 9.94
C ASN A 497 -20.12 14.32 9.71
N THR A 498 -20.94 13.27 9.81
CA THR A 498 -22.40 13.41 9.67
C THR A 498 -23.07 13.66 11.02
N THR A 499 -24.09 14.52 11.03
CA THR A 499 -25.00 14.69 12.18
C THR A 499 -26.25 13.83 12.08
N ASP A 500 -26.35 12.94 11.09
CA ASP A 500 -27.49 12.05 10.93
C ASP A 500 -27.54 10.97 12.03
N ALA A 501 -28.69 10.30 12.12
CA ALA A 501 -28.85 9.15 13.01
C ALA A 501 -27.86 8.04 12.62
N GLY A 502 -27.02 7.63 13.58
CA GLY A 502 -25.94 6.66 13.39
C GLY A 502 -24.54 7.26 13.53
N GLY A 503 -24.39 8.58 13.34
CA GLY A 503 -23.07 9.22 13.28
C GLY A 503 -22.25 8.71 12.09
N GLY A 504 -20.92 8.76 12.18
CA GLY A 504 -20.01 8.32 11.12
C GLY A 504 -19.56 9.48 10.22
N LYS A 505 -19.32 9.19 8.94
CA LYS A 505 -19.01 10.21 7.94
C LYS A 505 -20.09 10.25 6.86
N ASN A 506 -20.07 11.27 6.02
CA ASN A 506 -20.82 11.32 4.77
C ASN A 506 -19.88 11.75 3.66
N ILE A 507 -20.23 11.45 2.41
CA ILE A 507 -19.58 12.07 1.26
C ILE A 507 -20.16 13.48 1.04
N GLY A 508 -19.32 14.42 0.65
CA GLY A 508 -19.65 15.82 0.42
C GLY A 508 -18.63 16.51 -0.48
N TYR A 509 -18.80 17.83 -0.67
CA TYR A 509 -17.98 18.64 -1.60
C TYR A 509 -17.98 18.10 -3.04
N LEU A 510 -19.13 17.54 -3.43
CA LEU A 510 -19.27 16.82 -4.70
C LEU A 510 -19.29 17.80 -5.89
N ASP A 511 -18.59 17.41 -6.95
CA ASP A 511 -18.58 18.03 -8.28
C ASP A 511 -19.21 17.10 -9.34
N VAL A 512 -19.65 17.68 -10.45
CA VAL A 512 -20.18 16.89 -11.57
C VAL A 512 -19.04 16.08 -12.19
N ASN A 513 -19.29 14.79 -12.43
CA ASN A 513 -18.34 13.76 -12.87
C ASN A 513 -17.48 13.14 -11.77
N ASP A 514 -17.63 13.53 -10.51
CA ASP A 514 -17.14 12.72 -9.40
C ASP A 514 -17.78 11.32 -9.47
N TYR A 515 -17.05 10.30 -9.03
CA TYR A 515 -17.59 8.95 -9.03
C TYR A 515 -17.08 8.10 -7.88
N LEU A 516 -17.86 7.08 -7.53
CA LEU A 516 -17.56 6.07 -6.54
C LEU A 516 -17.90 4.68 -7.07
N GLU A 517 -17.07 3.69 -6.77
CA GLU A 517 -17.30 2.29 -7.12
C GLU A 517 -17.46 1.44 -5.86
N TYR A 518 -18.42 0.52 -5.88
CA TYR A 518 -18.64 -0.45 -4.81
C TYR A 518 -18.69 -1.86 -5.40
N LYS A 519 -18.07 -2.83 -4.74
CA LYS A 519 -18.22 -4.25 -5.11
C LYS A 519 -19.50 -4.77 -4.49
N VAL A 520 -20.45 -5.23 -5.31
CA VAL A 520 -21.78 -5.66 -4.84
C VAL A 520 -22.11 -7.08 -5.33
N ASN A 521 -22.82 -7.82 -4.50
CA ASN A 521 -23.40 -9.13 -4.80
C ASN A 521 -24.92 -9.04 -4.62
N ILE A 522 -25.63 -8.94 -5.74
CA ILE A 522 -27.09 -8.91 -5.81
C ILE A 522 -27.58 -10.36 -5.71
N LYS A 523 -28.16 -10.70 -4.57
CA LYS A 523 -28.52 -12.08 -4.19
C LYS A 523 -29.68 -12.65 -5.01
N GLN A 524 -30.48 -11.79 -5.62
CA GLN A 524 -31.66 -12.21 -6.37
C GLN A 524 -32.02 -11.16 -7.43
N ALA A 525 -32.38 -11.61 -8.62
CA ALA A 525 -32.91 -10.71 -9.64
C ALA A 525 -34.32 -10.25 -9.25
N GLY A 526 -34.63 -8.96 -9.38
CA GLY A 526 -35.98 -8.46 -9.12
C GLY A 526 -36.06 -6.94 -9.08
N SER A 527 -37.25 -6.43 -8.73
CA SER A 527 -37.47 -5.00 -8.53
C SER A 527 -37.05 -4.60 -7.11
N TYR A 528 -36.25 -3.56 -6.98
CA TYR A 528 -35.75 -3.08 -5.70
C TYR A 528 -36.20 -1.64 -5.42
N THR A 529 -36.63 -1.41 -4.19
CA THR A 529 -36.68 -0.09 -3.58
C THR A 529 -35.27 0.34 -3.23
N ILE A 530 -34.81 1.43 -3.85
CA ILE A 530 -33.51 2.05 -3.61
C ILE A 530 -33.74 3.36 -2.85
N SER A 531 -33.20 3.44 -1.65
CA SER A 531 -33.30 4.63 -0.79
C SER A 531 -31.96 5.31 -0.65
N PHE A 532 -31.92 6.64 -0.78
CA PHE A 532 -30.74 7.47 -0.59
C PHE A 532 -30.98 8.45 0.55
N ARG A 533 -30.02 8.54 1.48
CA ARG A 533 -30.07 9.47 2.60
C ARG A 533 -29.22 10.70 2.29
N THR A 534 -29.87 11.79 1.89
CA THR A 534 -29.19 12.98 1.37
C THR A 534 -29.48 14.23 2.19
N ALA A 535 -28.58 15.21 2.11
CA ALA A 535 -28.76 16.56 2.64
C ALA A 535 -28.31 17.61 1.60
N SER A 536 -29.00 18.74 1.50
CA SER A 536 -28.60 19.85 0.64
C SER A 536 -29.21 21.17 1.12
N GLN A 537 -28.43 22.25 1.04
CA GLN A 537 -28.83 23.55 1.56
C GLN A 537 -30.01 24.17 0.80
N SER A 538 -29.93 24.27 -0.53
CA SER A 538 -30.92 25.03 -1.31
C SER A 538 -31.13 24.57 -2.75
N ALA A 539 -30.33 23.63 -3.24
CA ALA A 539 -30.36 23.18 -4.63
C ALA A 539 -30.64 21.67 -4.73
N ARG A 540 -31.03 21.23 -5.92
CA ARG A 540 -31.29 19.81 -6.19
C ARG A 540 -29.97 19.10 -6.49
N GLY A 541 -29.72 17.98 -5.82
CA GLY A 541 -28.62 17.08 -6.13
C GLY A 541 -29.05 15.96 -7.09
N GLY A 542 -28.09 15.16 -7.55
CA GLY A 542 -28.41 13.88 -8.15
C GLY A 542 -27.24 13.11 -8.72
N LEU A 543 -27.48 11.83 -8.94
CA LEU A 543 -26.47 10.84 -9.32
C LEU A 543 -27.05 9.84 -10.32
N LYS A 544 -26.18 9.07 -10.95
CA LYS A 544 -26.53 7.91 -11.77
C LYS A 544 -25.88 6.66 -11.17
N LEU A 545 -26.63 5.56 -11.11
CA LEU A 545 -26.08 4.24 -10.77
C LEU A 545 -26.01 3.36 -12.03
N SER A 546 -24.89 2.64 -12.17
CA SER A 546 -24.68 1.63 -13.20
C SER A 546 -24.02 0.39 -12.59
N LEU A 547 -24.26 -0.78 -13.16
CA LEU A 547 -23.52 -2.02 -12.87
C LEU A 547 -22.52 -2.29 -13.99
N ILE A 548 -21.28 -2.56 -13.63
CA ILE A 548 -20.26 -3.05 -14.54
C ILE A 548 -20.02 -4.52 -14.20
N ASP A 549 -20.23 -5.41 -15.16
CA ASP A 549 -19.97 -6.83 -14.98
C ASP A 549 -18.47 -7.16 -15.14
N ARG A 550 -18.13 -8.44 -14.98
CA ARG A 550 -16.74 -8.91 -15.09
C ARG A 550 -16.11 -8.72 -16.47
N ASP A 551 -16.92 -8.65 -17.51
CA ASP A 551 -16.47 -8.49 -18.90
C ASP A 551 -16.30 -6.99 -19.24
N GLY A 552 -16.58 -6.10 -18.28
CA GLY A 552 -16.50 -4.65 -18.41
C GLY A 552 -17.74 -4.02 -19.02
N GLU A 553 -18.81 -4.79 -19.24
CA GLU A 553 -20.05 -4.28 -19.82
C GLU A 553 -20.82 -3.46 -18.78
N LYS A 554 -21.12 -2.21 -19.13
CA LYS A 554 -21.79 -1.24 -18.26
C LYS A 554 -23.28 -1.19 -18.56
N SER A 555 -24.11 -1.52 -17.57
CA SER A 555 -25.57 -1.42 -17.62
C SER A 555 -26.07 -0.35 -16.64
N SER A 556 -27.02 0.49 -17.06
CA SER A 556 -27.54 1.57 -16.22
C SER A 556 -28.67 1.06 -15.32
N ILE A 557 -28.59 1.31 -14.01
CA ILE A 557 -29.70 1.08 -13.07
C ILE A 557 -30.70 2.24 -13.16
N GLY A 558 -30.20 3.48 -13.13
CA GLY A 558 -31.08 4.65 -13.13
C GLY A 558 -30.36 5.97 -12.84
N SER A 559 -31.10 7.08 -12.98
CA SER A 559 -30.66 8.42 -12.60
C SER A 559 -31.62 9.00 -11.57
N PHE A 560 -31.07 9.51 -10.48
CA PHE A 560 -31.81 9.89 -9.29
C PHE A 560 -31.59 11.37 -8.98
N ARG A 561 -32.66 12.06 -8.56
CA ARG A 561 -32.66 13.49 -8.25
C ARG A 561 -33.21 13.70 -6.85
N PHE A 562 -32.54 14.53 -6.07
CA PHE A 562 -32.87 14.80 -4.68
C PHE A 562 -33.27 16.26 -4.54
N ASP A 563 -34.38 16.51 -3.84
CA ASP A 563 -34.80 17.88 -3.55
C ASP A 563 -33.99 18.46 -2.38
N ALA A 564 -33.95 19.80 -2.28
CA ALA A 564 -33.21 20.45 -1.20
C ALA A 564 -33.84 20.15 0.17
N THR A 565 -33.00 19.91 1.17
CA THR A 565 -33.44 19.56 2.53
C THR A 565 -33.36 20.74 3.52
N GLY A 566 -32.86 21.89 3.06
CA GLY A 566 -32.77 23.12 3.84
C GLY A 566 -31.53 23.22 4.74
N GLY A 567 -30.54 22.34 4.57
CA GLY A 567 -29.27 22.40 5.30
C GLY A 567 -28.32 21.27 4.90
N TRP A 568 -27.01 21.50 5.00
CA TRP A 568 -25.96 20.52 4.67
C TRP A 568 -25.94 19.28 5.55
N GLN A 569 -26.58 19.37 6.70
CA GLN A 569 -26.68 18.30 7.70
C GLN A 569 -28.15 18.06 8.10
N ASN A 570 -29.10 18.53 7.28
CA ASN A 570 -30.52 18.22 7.42
C ASN A 570 -30.85 17.04 6.50
N TRP A 571 -31.01 15.86 7.08
CA TRP A 571 -31.05 14.61 6.31
C TRP A 571 -32.46 14.14 5.97
N THR A 572 -32.70 13.82 4.70
CA THR A 572 -33.96 13.24 4.19
C THR A 572 -33.67 11.97 3.40
N THR A 573 -34.58 11.00 3.47
CA THR A 573 -34.51 9.76 2.67
C THR A 573 -35.36 9.90 1.42
N HIS A 574 -34.75 9.75 0.26
CA HIS A 574 -35.42 9.73 -1.04
C HIS A 574 -35.44 8.31 -1.58
N THR A 575 -36.59 7.86 -2.06
CA THR A 575 -36.81 6.46 -2.43
C THR A 575 -37.27 6.34 -3.87
N PHE A 576 -36.72 5.34 -4.58
CA PHE A 576 -36.96 5.05 -5.98
C PHE A 576 -37.10 3.54 -6.20
N GLU A 577 -37.53 3.14 -7.38
CA GLU A 577 -37.58 1.74 -7.79
C GLU A 577 -36.67 1.51 -9.00
N ALA A 578 -35.96 0.39 -9.02
CA ALA A 578 -35.23 -0.08 -10.18
C ALA A 578 -35.11 -1.61 -10.18
N ASP A 579 -35.06 -2.21 -11.36
CA ASP A 579 -34.82 -3.64 -11.51
C ASP A 579 -33.32 -3.92 -11.47
N LEU A 580 -32.92 -4.89 -10.66
CA LEU A 580 -31.54 -5.33 -10.52
C LEU A 580 -31.41 -6.79 -10.94
N PRO A 581 -30.42 -7.15 -11.79
CA PRO A 581 -30.10 -8.53 -12.09
C PRO A 581 -29.38 -9.20 -10.92
N GLU A 582 -29.58 -10.50 -10.74
CA GLU A 582 -28.75 -11.32 -9.85
C GLU A 582 -27.30 -11.31 -10.33
N GLY A 583 -26.35 -11.34 -9.41
CA GLY A 583 -24.93 -11.52 -9.72
C GLY A 583 -24.01 -10.53 -9.03
N ARG A 584 -22.73 -10.62 -9.38
CA ARG A 584 -21.67 -9.76 -8.86
C ARG A 584 -21.33 -8.67 -9.87
N TYR A 585 -21.17 -7.45 -9.38
CA TYR A 585 -20.92 -6.28 -10.20
C TYR A 585 -20.07 -5.26 -9.45
N THR A 586 -19.37 -4.41 -10.20
CA THR A 586 -19.00 -3.08 -9.70
C THR A 586 -20.22 -2.17 -9.86
N LEU A 587 -20.79 -1.71 -8.73
CA LEU A 587 -21.77 -0.65 -8.70
C LEU A 587 -21.05 0.71 -8.81
N LEU A 588 -21.18 1.35 -9.97
CA LEU A 588 -20.63 2.68 -10.23
C LEU A 588 -21.69 3.76 -9.96
N MET A 589 -21.36 4.68 -9.08
CA MET A 589 -22.11 5.90 -8.77
C MET A 589 -21.43 7.10 -9.42
N GLU A 590 -22.10 7.78 -10.34
CA GLU A 590 -21.60 8.99 -11.01
C GLU A 590 -22.41 10.20 -10.53
N ILE A 591 -21.74 11.23 -10.01
CA ILE A 591 -22.38 12.47 -9.61
C ILE A 591 -22.76 13.26 -10.86
N THR A 592 -24.05 13.50 -11.02
CA THR A 592 -24.56 14.18 -12.22
C THR A 592 -24.96 15.61 -11.93
N HIS A 593 -25.46 15.93 -10.74
CA HIS A 593 -25.88 17.28 -10.32
C HIS A 593 -25.48 17.54 -8.88
N THR A 594 -25.03 18.77 -8.64
CA THR A 594 -24.55 19.26 -7.35
C THR A 594 -25.32 20.54 -7.00
N PRO A 595 -25.30 20.99 -5.73
CA PRO A 595 -24.71 20.34 -4.56
C PRO A 595 -25.66 19.43 -3.75
N PHE A 596 -25.09 18.40 -3.12
CA PHE A 596 -25.69 17.62 -2.02
C PHE A 596 -24.61 16.83 -1.27
N ASN A 597 -24.97 16.34 -0.08
CA ASN A 597 -24.25 15.33 0.69
C ASN A 597 -25.04 14.01 0.66
N LEU A 598 -24.34 12.89 0.71
CA LEU A 598 -24.94 11.54 0.77
C LEU A 598 -24.34 10.77 1.94
N ASN A 599 -25.22 10.22 2.79
CA ASN A 599 -24.83 9.41 3.95
C ASN A 599 -24.80 7.92 3.57
N TRP A 600 -25.88 7.41 2.99
CA TRP A 600 -25.97 6.00 2.62
C TRP A 600 -26.98 5.75 1.50
N MET A 601 -26.85 4.58 0.88
CA MET A 601 -27.86 3.97 0.01
C MET A 601 -28.33 2.64 0.59
N ASP A 602 -29.61 2.33 0.47
CA ASP A 602 -30.21 1.09 0.97
C ASP A 602 -31.08 0.45 -0.10
N PHE A 603 -30.92 -0.86 -0.29
CA PHE A 603 -31.58 -1.64 -1.32
C PHE A 603 -32.49 -2.66 -0.67
N LEU A 604 -33.79 -2.60 -0.96
CA LEU A 604 -34.80 -3.52 -0.46
C LEU A 604 -35.55 -4.16 -1.64
N LEU A 605 -35.65 -5.49 -1.71
CA LEU A 605 -36.39 -6.18 -2.77
C LEU A 605 -37.90 -5.97 -2.60
N ASN A 606 -38.62 -5.64 -3.69
CA ASN A 606 -40.03 -5.21 -3.69
C ASN A 606 -41.06 -6.34 -3.84
N ASP A 607 -40.63 -7.54 -4.21
CA ASP A 607 -41.49 -8.73 -4.30
C ASP A 607 -40.89 -9.84 -3.46
N GLU A 608 -41.19 -9.87 -2.16
CA GLU A 608 -41.28 -11.16 -1.49
C GLU A 608 -42.57 -11.83 -2.00
N PRO A 609 -42.52 -13.05 -2.59
CA PRO A 609 -43.67 -13.92 -2.43
C PRO A 609 -43.91 -14.01 -0.92
N GLU A 610 -45.14 -13.77 -0.44
CA GLU A 610 -45.54 -14.15 0.91
C GLU A 610 -45.49 -15.68 1.04
N THR A 611 -44.27 -16.22 1.11
CA THR A 611 -43.85 -17.52 1.63
C THR A 611 -42.31 -17.53 1.75
N SER A 612 -41.75 -16.98 2.83
CA SER A 612 -40.68 -17.61 3.63
C SER A 612 -40.34 -16.69 4.80
N ASP A 613 -40.50 -17.05 6.08
CA ASP A 613 -39.66 -18.04 6.77
C ASP A 613 -38.13 -17.77 6.60
N SER A 614 -37.71 -16.51 6.45
CA SER A 614 -36.31 -16.11 6.26
C SER A 614 -35.60 -15.81 7.59
N THR A 615 -34.35 -16.27 7.67
CA THR A 615 -33.40 -15.91 8.74
C THR A 615 -32.61 -14.68 8.30
N TYR A 616 -32.52 -13.64 9.13
CA TYR A 616 -31.67 -12.48 8.89
C TYR A 616 -31.02 -11.98 10.20
N LEU A 617 -29.85 -11.36 10.09
CA LEU A 617 -29.10 -10.75 11.19
C LEU A 617 -28.46 -9.44 10.69
N LYS A 618 -28.43 -8.42 11.55
CA LYS A 618 -27.86 -7.09 11.32
C LYS A 618 -27.01 -6.71 12.52
N VAL A 619 -25.90 -6.01 12.27
CA VAL A 619 -24.95 -5.58 13.30
C VAL A 619 -24.68 -4.08 13.13
N PHE A 620 -24.95 -3.26 14.15
CA PHE A 620 -24.85 -1.80 14.05
C PHE A 620 -24.77 -1.07 15.40
N PRO A 621 -24.22 0.16 15.47
CA PRO A 621 -23.50 0.84 14.40
C PRO A 621 -22.13 0.21 14.17
N VAL A 622 -21.65 0.28 12.92
CA VAL A 622 -20.26 0.01 12.55
C VAL A 622 -19.85 1.15 11.62
N PRO A 623 -18.86 2.00 11.97
CA PRO A 623 -18.03 1.98 13.19
C PRO A 623 -18.82 2.20 14.49
N SER A 624 -18.29 1.71 15.61
CA SER A 624 -18.86 1.90 16.95
C SER A 624 -17.86 2.51 17.90
N ASN A 625 -18.34 3.44 18.74
CA ASN A 625 -17.55 4.04 19.82
C ASN A 625 -17.59 3.23 21.12
N GLY A 626 -18.23 2.05 21.15
CA GLY A 626 -18.25 1.21 22.34
C GLY A 626 -19.41 0.23 22.50
N ILE A 627 -20.51 0.40 21.75
CA ILE A 627 -21.69 -0.47 21.83
C ILE A 627 -22.09 -0.91 20.42
N VAL A 628 -22.29 -2.21 20.23
CA VAL A 628 -22.72 -2.82 18.97
C VAL A 628 -23.99 -3.63 19.22
N ASN A 629 -25.05 -3.36 18.48
CA ASN A 629 -26.32 -4.09 18.54
C ASN A 629 -26.32 -5.21 17.49
N ILE A 630 -26.90 -6.35 17.86
CA ILE A 630 -27.23 -7.44 16.95
C ILE A 630 -28.76 -7.53 16.90
N GLU A 631 -29.34 -7.29 15.74
CA GLU A 631 -30.78 -7.44 15.53
C GLU A 631 -31.07 -8.44 14.41
N GLY A 632 -32.04 -9.31 14.60
CA GLY A 632 -32.36 -10.30 13.59
C GLY A 632 -33.54 -11.18 13.92
N GLN A 633 -33.81 -12.11 13.01
CA GLN A 633 -34.83 -13.12 13.14
C GLN A 633 -34.30 -14.44 12.60
N PHE A 634 -34.55 -15.54 13.31
CA PHE A 634 -34.28 -16.90 12.85
C PHE A 634 -35.59 -17.61 12.54
N ARG A 635 -35.56 -18.43 11.48
CA ARG A 635 -36.66 -19.33 11.09
C ARG A 635 -37.08 -20.27 12.24
N ILE A 636 -36.11 -20.87 12.91
CA ILE A 636 -36.28 -21.76 14.06
C ILE A 636 -35.48 -21.15 15.21
N PRO A 637 -35.93 -21.24 16.48
CA PRO A 637 -35.12 -20.74 17.58
C PRO A 637 -33.76 -21.45 17.66
N HIS A 638 -32.67 -20.69 17.67
CA HIS A 638 -31.31 -21.20 17.81
C HIS A 638 -30.63 -20.65 19.06
N ASN A 639 -29.70 -21.43 19.63
CA ASN A 639 -28.65 -20.84 20.47
C ASN A 639 -27.71 -20.02 19.59
N LEU A 640 -27.36 -18.82 20.05
CA LEU A 640 -26.46 -17.90 19.35
C LEU A 640 -25.23 -17.64 20.21
N THR A 641 -24.04 -17.85 19.66
CA THR A 641 -22.78 -17.49 20.32
C THR A 641 -22.10 -16.38 19.54
N ALA A 642 -21.90 -15.22 20.16
CA ALA A 642 -21.14 -14.13 19.60
C ALA A 642 -19.69 -14.20 20.07
N LYS A 643 -18.75 -14.26 19.14
CA LYS A 643 -17.32 -14.26 19.38
C LYS A 643 -16.70 -13.09 18.66
N VAL A 644 -15.99 -12.22 19.37
CA VAL A 644 -15.24 -11.13 18.74
C VAL A 644 -13.77 -11.50 18.72
N TYR A 645 -13.18 -11.41 17.53
CA TYR A 645 -11.77 -11.60 17.28
C TYR A 645 -11.15 -10.24 16.95
N ASN A 646 -9.91 -10.00 17.39
CA ASN A 646 -9.15 -8.86 16.87
C ASN A 646 -8.69 -9.14 15.43
N ASN A 647 -8.12 -8.12 14.77
CA ASN A 647 -7.62 -8.21 13.39
C ASN A 647 -6.58 -9.31 13.14
N ILE A 648 -5.90 -9.81 14.18
CA ILE A 648 -4.93 -10.92 14.12
C ILE A 648 -5.53 -12.28 14.53
N GLY A 649 -6.86 -12.38 14.69
CA GLY A 649 -7.56 -13.65 14.92
C GLY A 649 -7.60 -14.15 16.37
N ASN A 650 -7.12 -13.37 17.34
CA ASN A 650 -7.25 -13.70 18.76
C ASN A 650 -8.68 -13.43 19.24
N LEU A 651 -9.27 -14.41 19.94
CA LEU A 651 -10.58 -14.26 20.58
C LEU A 651 -10.48 -13.27 21.76
N VAL A 652 -11.14 -12.12 21.64
CA VAL A 652 -11.14 -11.07 22.68
C VAL A 652 -12.45 -11.04 23.48
N LEU A 653 -13.54 -11.58 22.93
CA LEU A 653 -14.82 -11.70 23.63
C LEU A 653 -15.58 -12.93 23.13
N SER A 654 -16.28 -13.61 24.04
CA SER A 654 -17.22 -14.68 23.70
C SER A 654 -18.44 -14.58 24.62
N GLU A 655 -19.60 -14.31 24.04
CA GLU A 655 -20.89 -14.26 24.72
C GLU A 655 -21.83 -15.31 24.12
N ARG A 656 -22.67 -15.91 24.96
CA ARG A 656 -23.65 -16.90 24.53
C ARG A 656 -25.03 -16.43 24.92
N TYR A 657 -25.90 -16.35 23.93
CA TYR A 657 -27.30 -16.04 24.07
C TYR A 657 -28.12 -17.32 23.94
N GLY A 658 -29.16 -17.43 24.78
CA GLY A 658 -30.03 -18.60 24.81
C GLY A 658 -30.82 -18.77 23.52
N ILE A 659 -31.64 -19.83 23.49
CA ILE A 659 -32.50 -20.15 22.35
C ILE A 659 -33.46 -18.99 22.05
N GLN A 660 -33.35 -18.40 20.86
CA GLN A 660 -34.19 -17.28 20.44
C GLN A 660 -34.52 -17.35 18.95
N SER A 661 -35.72 -16.92 18.58
CA SER A 661 -36.13 -16.71 17.18
C SER A 661 -36.11 -15.24 16.76
N THR A 662 -36.08 -14.30 17.71
CA THR A 662 -35.88 -12.87 17.45
C THR A 662 -34.67 -12.42 18.26
N VAL A 663 -33.67 -11.88 17.58
CA VAL A 663 -32.40 -11.45 18.17
C VAL A 663 -32.44 -9.95 18.41
N ARG A 664 -32.15 -9.54 19.65
CA ARG A 664 -31.97 -8.14 20.06
C ARG A 664 -30.91 -8.07 21.15
N GLU A 665 -29.68 -8.36 20.75
CA GLU A 665 -28.55 -8.47 21.66
C GLU A 665 -27.61 -7.27 21.54
N VAL A 666 -26.82 -7.03 22.57
CA VAL A 666 -25.89 -5.91 22.64
C VAL A 666 -24.54 -6.39 23.09
N ILE A 667 -23.51 -6.07 22.30
CA ILE A 667 -22.11 -6.31 22.62
C ILE A 667 -21.47 -5.01 23.08
N ASN A 668 -20.82 -5.06 24.24
CA ASN A 668 -20.06 -3.94 24.79
C ASN A 668 -18.57 -4.09 24.45
N ILE A 669 -18.08 -3.23 23.56
CA ILE A 669 -16.68 -3.17 23.11
C ILE A 669 -15.94 -1.94 23.63
N ASN A 670 -16.46 -1.23 24.64
CA ASN A 670 -15.84 -0.01 25.18
C ASN A 670 -14.40 -0.23 25.67
N HIS A 671 -14.09 -1.44 26.13
CA HIS A 671 -12.80 -1.81 26.69
C HIS A 671 -11.80 -2.30 25.64
N PHE A 672 -12.22 -2.39 24.37
CA PHE A 672 -11.32 -2.75 23.28
C PHE A 672 -10.54 -1.50 22.85
N PRO A 673 -9.23 -1.64 22.52
CA PRO A 673 -8.51 -0.65 21.75
C PRO A 673 -9.24 -0.27 20.45
N SER A 674 -9.01 0.94 19.96
CA SER A 674 -9.46 1.30 18.61
C SER A 674 -8.77 0.46 17.56
N GLY A 675 -9.52 0.05 16.54
CA GLY A 675 -9.03 -0.86 15.50
C GLY A 675 -10.12 -1.74 14.90
N LEU A 676 -9.65 -2.64 14.04
CA LEU A 676 -10.48 -3.60 13.31
C LEU A 676 -10.69 -4.89 14.12
N TYR A 677 -11.93 -5.34 14.17
CA TYR A 677 -12.36 -6.57 14.82
C TYR A 677 -13.31 -7.35 13.92
N TYR A 678 -13.49 -8.63 14.22
CA TYR A 678 -14.41 -9.52 13.52
C TYR A 678 -15.36 -10.17 14.50
N LEU A 679 -16.66 -9.93 14.33
CA LEU A 679 -17.72 -10.58 15.09
C LEU A 679 -18.20 -11.82 14.36
N ARG A 680 -17.93 -12.99 14.93
CA ARG A 680 -18.47 -14.27 14.50
C ARG A 680 -19.68 -14.64 15.34
N LEU A 681 -20.81 -14.83 14.69
CA LEU A 681 -22.05 -15.33 15.26
C LEU A 681 -22.19 -16.82 14.90
N GLU A 682 -22.13 -17.72 15.88
CA GLU A 682 -22.21 -19.17 15.68
C GLU A 682 -23.54 -19.71 16.20
N LEU A 683 -24.22 -20.52 15.37
CA LEU A 683 -25.41 -21.28 15.74
C LEU A 683 -25.02 -22.69 16.20
N GLU A 684 -25.90 -23.35 16.95
CA GLU A 684 -25.68 -24.70 17.47
C GLU A 684 -25.57 -25.79 16.39
N ASP A 685 -26.09 -25.54 15.19
CA ASP A 685 -25.99 -26.44 14.03
C ASP A 685 -24.68 -26.28 13.25
N GLY A 686 -23.80 -25.38 13.70
CA GLY A 686 -22.51 -25.10 13.06
C GLY A 686 -22.55 -23.97 12.03
N THR A 687 -23.72 -23.39 11.73
CA THR A 687 -23.84 -22.22 10.86
C THR A 687 -23.16 -21.01 11.51
N THR A 688 -22.38 -20.25 10.73
CA THR A 688 -21.71 -19.05 11.25
C THR A 688 -21.89 -17.83 10.35
N TYR A 689 -22.11 -16.66 10.95
CA TYR A 689 -22.15 -15.36 10.28
C TYR A 689 -20.99 -14.51 10.77
N LEU A 690 -20.30 -13.82 9.87
CA LEU A 690 -19.14 -13.00 10.20
C LEU A 690 -19.42 -11.54 9.84
N TYR A 691 -19.13 -10.62 10.76
CA TYR A 691 -19.31 -9.19 10.58
C TYR A 691 -18.01 -8.45 10.90
N ARG A 692 -17.67 -7.48 10.07
CA ARG A 692 -16.60 -6.52 10.36
C ARG A 692 -17.07 -5.57 11.45
N LEU A 693 -16.26 -5.35 12.46
CA LEU A 693 -16.46 -4.34 13.50
C LEU A 693 -15.29 -3.36 13.47
N ILE A 694 -15.57 -2.07 13.53
CA ILE A 694 -14.54 -1.02 13.66
C ILE A 694 -14.79 -0.33 15.00
N LYS A 695 -13.86 -0.48 15.94
CA LYS A 695 -13.86 0.28 17.19
C LYS A 695 -13.14 1.60 16.94
N VAL A 696 -13.81 2.72 17.20
CA VAL A 696 -13.23 4.06 17.16
C VAL A 696 -13.26 4.68 18.57
N ASP A 697 -12.34 5.59 18.86
CA ASP A 697 -12.34 6.32 20.13
C ASP A 697 -13.55 7.27 20.20
N GLN A 698 -13.97 7.60 21.43
CA GLN A 698 -15.12 8.48 21.67
C GLN A 698 -14.86 9.93 21.26
#